data_AF-A0A2E6DSM4-F1
#
_entry.id   AF-A0A2E6DSM4-F1
#
_cell.length_a   1.000
_cell.length_b   1.000
_cell.length_c   1.000
_cell.angle_alpha   90.00
_cell.angle_beta   90.00
_cell.angle_gamma   90.00
#
_symmetry.space_group_name_H-M   'P 1'
#
loop_
_entity.id
_entity.type
_entity.pdbx_description
1 polymer ?
#
loop_
_entity_poly.entity_id
_entity_poly.type
_entity_poly.pdbx_seq_one_letter_code
_entity_poly.pdbx_strand_id
1 'polypeptide(L)'
;MSLPDNVLRLRGTTMNIRHACFVSLAACITVANVWVGSFGVAAQVPAAVVDFQRDVRPILADKCFQCHGPDESSRQAGLRLDIQDSAFEERSRGAAIVPSDADASLLYQRIVHSDERRRMPPRAADKTLSEEDIDVLRRWIAEGASWEQHWAFESIERPVPPVVAQEAWLRNPVDRFVLARLEAEGLSPTPEADRATLARRVALDLTGLPPDPGALATFLADPSDTAYEKLVDHLLGSKHWGEHLARYWLDAARYGDTHGIHIDNYREMYAYRDWVITAFNNNQPFDEFTVDQIAGDLLPNPTLDQLVATGFQRNNITTNEGGVVPEEYEAIYAKDRAETIGNVFLGLTIGCATCHDHKFDPIAQAEFYSMTAFFRNTTQYVMDGNVSDPPPILVVPQDGDRELWHRLREEAATVDALLDVRAAAIDPVFDEWLTRGPHRELRGPLEPEAAVLTLDLGDSNAPAVWLDGERLPIDVRPGAFIREGPEQHPALMLSSESWAELPSLALEDGAPFSIALWVYQPEDEGNFVVAGQYDQEDGARGWAMTIGSRQLTFRVTGDRSAPGGPATSARVGPINTKRMPAGEWTHIVVTHDGSGERGGLRMYRNGEVVEEQGSEFFAKAVGSLRTNEPFYLGRGEGVDRAGERENRHFGGGVLRTSACLIGCLRWKRPGWSLSGVRCRTPRKNRLKIWEPTSVERCVCDT
;
A
#
# COMPACT_ATOMS: atom_id res chain seq x y z
N MET A 1 -30.31 5.33 49.88
CA MET A 1 -31.36 5.36 48.85
C MET A 1 -31.29 4.04 48.12
N SER A 2 -32.39 3.30 48.22
CA SER A 2 -32.57 1.89 47.86
C SER A 2 -33.19 1.76 46.47
N LEU A 3 -32.72 0.79 45.67
CA LEU A 3 -33.44 0.22 44.54
C LEU A 3 -33.30 -1.32 44.61
N PRO A 4 -34.36 -2.09 44.30
CA PRO A 4 -34.43 -3.50 44.67
C PRO A 4 -34.05 -4.47 43.54
N ASP A 5 -33.48 -5.60 43.96
CA ASP A 5 -33.34 -6.85 43.22
C ASP A 5 -34.70 -7.51 42.94
N ASN A 6 -34.85 -8.14 41.76
CA ASN A 6 -35.74 -9.28 41.59
C ASN A 6 -35.27 -10.17 40.41
N VAL A 7 -34.68 -11.31 40.78
CA VAL A 7 -34.40 -12.47 39.92
C VAL A 7 -35.40 -13.56 40.30
N LEU A 8 -36.17 -14.07 39.34
CA LEU A 8 -37.09 -15.21 39.54
C LEU A 8 -36.70 -16.38 38.63
N ARG A 9 -36.31 -17.48 39.28
CA ARG A 9 -35.94 -18.78 38.72
C ARG A 9 -37.20 -19.57 38.31
N LEU A 10 -37.13 -20.23 37.15
CA LEU A 10 -38.06 -21.29 36.74
C LEU A 10 -37.57 -22.64 37.33
N ARG A 11 -38.46 -23.38 38.01
CA ARG A 11 -38.32 -24.80 38.34
C ARG A 11 -39.44 -25.58 37.67
N GLY A 12 -39.08 -26.65 36.98
CA GLY A 12 -40.00 -27.58 36.35
C GLY A 12 -40.71 -28.50 37.34
N THR A 13 -41.84 -29.02 36.91
CA THR A 13 -42.61 -30.08 37.57
C THR A 13 -42.96 -31.16 36.56
N THR A 14 -42.52 -32.37 36.87
CA THR A 14 -42.89 -33.64 36.24
C THR A 14 -44.30 -34.07 36.69
N MET A 15 -45.10 -34.66 35.81
CA MET A 15 -46.33 -35.38 36.20
C MET A 15 -46.38 -36.77 35.56
N ASN A 16 -46.40 -37.78 36.45
CA ASN A 16 -46.65 -39.19 36.17
C ASN A 16 -48.18 -39.45 36.15
N ILE A 17 -48.66 -40.33 35.27
CA ILE A 17 -50.02 -40.87 35.33
C ILE A 17 -49.94 -42.40 35.41
N ARG A 18 -50.61 -42.97 36.42
CA ARG A 18 -50.85 -44.41 36.60
C ARG A 18 -52.36 -44.71 36.54
N HIS A 19 -52.62 -45.92 36.05
CA HIS A 19 -53.87 -46.63 35.76
C HIS A 19 -54.93 -46.77 36.89
N ALA A 20 -56.22 -46.81 36.51
CA ALA A 20 -57.28 -47.79 36.91
C ALA A 20 -58.63 -47.38 36.24
N CYS A 21 -59.36 -48.14 35.41
CA CYS A 21 -60.09 -49.43 35.54
C CYS A 21 -61.59 -49.32 35.95
N PHE A 22 -62.45 -49.93 35.09
CA PHE A 22 -63.80 -50.55 35.29
C PHE A 22 -65.15 -49.80 35.00
N VAL A 23 -65.76 -50.19 33.86
CA VAL A 23 -67.05 -50.94 33.67
C VAL A 23 -68.38 -50.27 33.23
N SER A 24 -69.01 -50.95 32.24
CA SER A 24 -70.42 -50.98 31.75
C SER A 24 -70.89 -49.85 30.82
N LEU A 25 -71.65 -50.05 29.74
CA LEU A 25 -72.60 -51.11 29.35
C LEU A 25 -72.81 -51.13 27.81
N ALA A 26 -73.38 -52.24 27.35
CA ALA A 26 -73.61 -52.73 25.99
C ALA A 26 -74.51 -51.92 25.02
N ALA A 27 -74.38 -52.30 23.73
CA ALA A 27 -75.42 -52.54 22.72
C ALA A 27 -75.53 -51.57 21.52
N CYS A 28 -75.01 -51.98 20.36
CA CYS A 28 -75.69 -52.03 19.04
C CYS A 28 -74.69 -52.57 17.98
N ILE A 29 -74.80 -53.86 17.58
CA ILE A 29 -75.39 -54.33 16.31
C ILE A 29 -74.52 -53.94 15.10
N THR A 30 -73.55 -54.79 14.73
CA THR A 30 -73.55 -55.66 13.53
C THR A 30 -73.96 -54.97 12.22
N VAL A 31 -72.99 -54.61 11.38
CA VAL A 31 -72.84 -54.93 9.93
C VAL A 31 -71.55 -54.24 9.45
N ALA A 32 -70.45 -54.97 9.29
CA ALA A 32 -69.34 -54.66 8.37
C ALA A 32 -68.22 -55.69 8.54
N ASN A 33 -68.38 -56.87 7.95
CA ASN A 33 -67.31 -57.87 7.83
C ASN A 33 -67.41 -58.56 6.47
N VAL A 34 -67.25 -57.79 5.39
CA VAL A 34 -66.85 -58.29 4.06
C VAL A 34 -66.13 -57.17 3.31
N TRP A 35 -64.82 -57.05 3.48
CA TRP A 35 -63.86 -56.65 2.42
C TRP A 35 -62.44 -56.72 2.98
N VAL A 36 -61.94 -57.94 3.16
CA VAL A 36 -60.50 -58.23 3.16
C VAL A 36 -60.22 -58.81 1.78
N GLY A 37 -59.39 -58.13 0.98
CA GLY A 37 -58.98 -58.66 -0.32
C GLY A 37 -58.59 -57.63 -1.37
N SER A 38 -57.78 -56.64 -1.02
CA SER A 38 -56.96 -55.93 -2.01
C SER A 38 -55.63 -55.63 -1.35
N PHE A 39 -54.72 -56.59 -1.44
CA PHE A 39 -53.29 -56.32 -1.31
C PHE A 39 -52.97 -55.31 -2.40
N GLY A 40 -52.85 -54.04 -2.02
CA GLY A 40 -52.18 -53.05 -2.83
C GLY A 40 -50.78 -53.59 -3.10
N VAL A 41 -50.53 -53.99 -4.34
CA VAL A 41 -49.19 -54.04 -4.86
C VAL A 41 -48.70 -52.60 -4.75
N ALA A 42 -47.95 -52.30 -3.69
CA ALA A 42 -47.15 -51.09 -3.65
C ALA A 42 -46.30 -51.15 -4.91
N ALA A 43 -46.63 -50.31 -5.89
CA ALA A 43 -45.79 -50.13 -7.04
C ALA A 43 -44.41 -49.77 -6.47
N GLN A 44 -43.45 -50.69 -6.59
CA GLN A 44 -42.06 -50.39 -6.37
C GLN A 44 -41.75 -49.26 -7.34
N VAL A 45 -41.70 -48.04 -6.79
CA VAL A 45 -41.12 -46.91 -7.49
C VAL A 45 -39.75 -47.41 -7.96
N PRO A 46 -39.48 -47.45 -9.27
CA PRO A 46 -38.18 -47.88 -9.75
C PRO A 46 -37.14 -47.05 -9.01
N ALA A 47 -36.17 -47.72 -8.39
CA ALA A 47 -35.11 -47.03 -7.67
C ALA A 47 -34.53 -45.97 -8.61
N ALA A 48 -34.47 -44.72 -8.15
CA ALA A 48 -33.93 -43.63 -8.95
C ALA A 48 -32.51 -44.00 -9.41
N VAL A 49 -32.23 -43.77 -10.69
CA VAL A 49 -30.89 -43.91 -11.27
C VAL A 49 -29.91 -43.13 -10.41
N VAL A 50 -28.77 -43.74 -10.10
CA VAL A 50 -27.75 -43.07 -9.28
C VAL A 50 -27.15 -41.93 -10.08
N ASP A 51 -27.21 -40.73 -9.51
CA ASP A 51 -26.62 -39.52 -10.09
C ASP A 51 -25.19 -39.37 -9.58
N PHE A 52 -24.21 -39.26 -10.49
CA PHE A 52 -22.81 -39.23 -10.08
C PHE A 52 -22.48 -37.98 -9.25
N GLN A 53 -22.99 -36.80 -9.61
CA GLN A 53 -22.69 -35.56 -8.92
C GLN A 53 -23.36 -35.48 -7.55
N ARG A 54 -24.63 -35.87 -7.48
CA ARG A 54 -25.43 -35.76 -6.26
C ARG A 54 -25.15 -36.89 -5.28
N ASP A 55 -25.01 -38.12 -5.77
CA ASP A 55 -25.03 -39.31 -4.92
C ASP A 55 -23.63 -39.91 -4.73
N VAL A 56 -22.79 -39.97 -5.77
CA VAL A 56 -21.50 -40.71 -5.75
C VAL A 56 -20.32 -39.82 -5.35
N ARG A 57 -20.15 -38.69 -6.04
CA ARG A 57 -19.01 -37.80 -5.87
C ARG A 57 -18.85 -37.29 -4.43
N PRO A 58 -19.91 -36.92 -3.69
CA PRO A 58 -19.76 -36.50 -2.29
C PRO A 58 -19.17 -37.60 -1.40
N ILE A 59 -19.54 -38.86 -1.66
CA ILE A 59 -18.98 -40.03 -0.96
C ILE A 59 -17.49 -40.18 -1.29
N LEU A 60 -17.13 -40.16 -2.57
CA LEU A 60 -15.72 -40.29 -2.98
C LEU A 60 -14.86 -39.13 -2.46
N ALA A 61 -15.37 -37.90 -2.50
CA ALA A 61 -14.68 -36.72 -2.00
C ALA A 61 -14.44 -36.78 -0.49
N ASP A 62 -15.46 -37.12 0.30
CA ASP A 62 -15.35 -37.17 1.76
C ASP A 62 -14.56 -38.39 2.27
N LYS A 63 -14.71 -39.55 1.60
CA LYS A 63 -14.21 -40.84 2.11
C LYS A 63 -12.95 -41.35 1.40
N CYS A 64 -12.67 -40.91 0.17
CA CYS A 64 -11.65 -41.53 -0.67
C CYS A 64 -10.54 -40.57 -1.14
N PHE A 65 -10.84 -39.32 -1.48
CA PHE A 65 -9.88 -38.41 -2.13
C PHE A 65 -8.68 -38.05 -1.26
N GLN A 66 -8.79 -38.13 0.06
CA GLN A 66 -7.65 -37.91 0.95
C GLN A 66 -6.46 -38.85 0.66
N CYS A 67 -6.72 -40.09 0.23
CA CYS A 67 -5.68 -41.09 -0.06
C CYS A 67 -5.63 -41.46 -1.55
N HIS A 68 -6.69 -41.20 -2.30
CA HIS A 68 -6.83 -41.60 -3.71
C HIS A 68 -7.29 -40.42 -4.58
N GLY A 69 -6.90 -39.20 -4.23
CA GLY A 69 -7.25 -37.97 -4.92
C GLY A 69 -6.04 -37.22 -5.47
N PRO A 70 -6.18 -35.91 -5.73
CA PRO A 70 -5.19 -35.11 -6.46
C PRO A 70 -3.84 -34.94 -5.76
N ASP A 71 -3.77 -34.87 -4.44
CA ASP A 71 -2.51 -34.69 -3.70
C ASP A 71 -1.57 -35.91 -3.83
N GLU A 72 -0.43 -35.74 -4.52
CA GLU A 72 0.56 -36.81 -4.72
C GLU A 72 1.21 -37.29 -3.41
N SER A 73 1.41 -36.38 -2.44
CA SER A 73 2.13 -36.68 -1.21
C SER A 73 1.41 -37.65 -0.28
N SER A 74 0.07 -37.64 -0.32
CA SER A 74 -0.81 -38.53 0.44
C SER A 74 -1.31 -39.72 -0.39
N ARG A 75 -1.00 -39.77 -1.70
CA ARG A 75 -1.57 -40.73 -2.64
C ARG A 75 -1.10 -42.15 -2.39
N GLN A 76 -2.04 -43.03 -2.10
CA GLN A 76 -1.80 -44.45 -1.91
C GLN A 76 -2.00 -45.24 -3.20
N ALA A 77 -1.09 -46.19 -3.42
CA ALA A 77 -1.06 -47.07 -4.59
C ALA A 77 -1.08 -46.32 -5.94
N GLY A 78 -0.74 -45.04 -5.98
CA GLY A 78 -0.85 -44.20 -7.19
C GLY A 78 -2.25 -44.16 -7.81
N LEU A 79 -3.31 -44.50 -7.06
CA LEU A 79 -4.68 -44.51 -7.56
C LEU A 79 -5.29 -43.11 -7.51
N ARG A 80 -5.97 -42.69 -8.58
CA ARG A 80 -6.76 -41.45 -8.64
C ARG A 80 -8.23 -41.81 -8.88
N LEU A 81 -9.07 -41.60 -7.89
CA LEU A 81 -10.53 -41.76 -7.94
C LEU A 81 -11.24 -40.41 -8.22
N ASP A 82 -10.49 -39.34 -8.42
CA ASP A 82 -10.98 -38.03 -8.84
C ASP A 82 -10.92 -37.84 -10.37
N ILE A 83 -10.24 -38.73 -11.09
CA ILE A 83 -10.11 -38.73 -12.55
C ILE A 83 -10.68 -40.04 -13.12
N GLN A 84 -11.63 -39.92 -14.04
CA GLN A 84 -12.31 -41.05 -14.69
C GLN A 84 -11.33 -42.06 -15.29
N ASP A 85 -10.39 -41.58 -16.13
CA ASP A 85 -9.45 -42.45 -16.83
C ASP A 85 -8.60 -43.30 -15.88
N SER A 86 -8.16 -42.72 -14.76
CA SER A 86 -7.36 -43.45 -13.77
C SER A 86 -8.21 -44.40 -12.91
N ALA A 87 -9.47 -44.06 -12.65
CA ALA A 87 -10.39 -44.92 -11.92
C ALA A 87 -10.77 -46.18 -12.72
N PHE A 88 -10.78 -46.08 -14.06
CA PHE A 88 -11.09 -47.18 -14.99
C PHE A 88 -9.85 -47.87 -15.58
N GLU A 89 -8.66 -47.31 -15.36
CA GLU A 89 -7.39 -47.87 -15.85
C GLU A 89 -7.18 -49.30 -15.35
N GLU A 90 -6.84 -50.21 -16.27
CA GLU A 90 -6.46 -51.57 -15.92
C GLU A 90 -5.11 -51.58 -15.21
N ARG A 91 -5.07 -52.15 -14.00
CA ARG A 91 -3.88 -52.18 -13.14
C ARG A 91 -3.44 -53.61 -12.90
N SER A 92 -2.25 -53.80 -12.31
CA SER A 92 -1.67 -55.13 -12.07
C SER A 92 -2.53 -56.10 -11.25
N ARG A 93 -3.57 -55.63 -10.56
CA ARG A 93 -4.52 -56.45 -9.78
C ARG A 93 -5.98 -56.33 -10.27
N GLY A 94 -6.22 -55.69 -11.42
CA GLY A 94 -7.54 -55.29 -11.90
C GLY A 94 -7.75 -53.77 -11.82
N ALA A 95 -8.69 -53.26 -12.62
CA ALA A 95 -9.17 -51.89 -12.54
C ALA A 95 -9.84 -51.58 -11.18
N ALA A 96 -9.80 -50.31 -10.75
CA ALA A 96 -10.49 -49.90 -9.53
C ALA A 96 -12.01 -49.98 -9.70
N ILE A 97 -12.51 -49.58 -10.87
CA ILE A 97 -13.91 -49.67 -11.25
C ILE A 97 -14.01 -50.35 -12.62
N VAL A 98 -14.80 -51.40 -12.68
CA VAL A 98 -15.19 -52.12 -13.89
C VAL A 98 -16.66 -51.78 -14.17
N PRO A 99 -16.96 -50.96 -15.19
CA PRO A 99 -18.33 -50.59 -15.54
C PRO A 99 -19.24 -51.82 -15.68
N SER A 100 -20.44 -51.72 -15.10
CA SER A 100 -21.47 -52.78 -15.09
C SER A 100 -21.13 -54.04 -14.30
N ASP A 101 -19.98 -54.12 -13.63
CA ASP A 101 -19.58 -55.27 -12.81
C ASP A 101 -18.98 -54.81 -11.46
N ALA A 102 -19.85 -54.62 -10.48
CA ALA A 102 -19.46 -54.24 -9.13
C ALA A 102 -18.62 -55.32 -8.44
N ASP A 103 -18.89 -56.61 -8.69
CA ASP A 103 -18.16 -57.71 -8.06
C ASP A 103 -16.73 -57.84 -8.60
N ALA A 104 -16.50 -57.49 -9.87
CA ALA A 104 -15.17 -57.40 -10.45
C ALA A 104 -14.40 -56.11 -10.06
N SER A 105 -15.10 -55.07 -9.59
CA SER A 105 -14.52 -53.77 -9.24
C SER A 105 -13.77 -53.80 -7.92
N LEU A 106 -12.46 -53.52 -7.94
CA LEU A 106 -11.65 -53.51 -6.72
C LEU A 106 -12.12 -52.48 -5.68
N LEU A 107 -12.69 -51.35 -6.11
CA LEU A 107 -13.26 -50.35 -5.20
C LEU A 107 -14.35 -50.97 -4.34
N TYR A 108 -15.31 -51.66 -4.95
CA TYR A 108 -16.41 -52.31 -4.21
C TYR A 108 -15.89 -53.42 -3.29
N GLN A 109 -15.02 -54.29 -3.80
CA GLN A 109 -14.39 -55.36 -3.00
C GLN A 109 -13.66 -54.82 -1.76
N ARG A 110 -13.03 -53.64 -1.88
CA ARG A 110 -12.31 -52.99 -0.77
C ARG A 110 -13.24 -52.39 0.26
N ILE A 111 -14.35 -51.78 -0.12
CA ILE A 111 -15.26 -51.16 0.84
C ILE A 111 -16.09 -52.19 1.62
N VAL A 112 -16.36 -53.36 1.03
CA VAL A 112 -17.10 -54.46 1.70
C VAL A 112 -16.22 -55.56 2.30
N HIS A 113 -14.89 -55.41 2.25
CA HIS A 113 -13.96 -56.48 2.65
C HIS A 113 -14.19 -56.91 4.12
N SER A 114 -14.25 -58.22 4.40
CA SER A 114 -14.53 -58.74 5.75
C SER A 114 -13.41 -58.48 6.76
N ASP A 115 -12.14 -58.58 6.35
CA ASP A 115 -10.97 -58.17 7.14
C ASP A 115 -10.87 -56.64 7.21
N GLU A 116 -11.07 -56.07 8.40
CA GLU A 116 -10.97 -54.63 8.68
C GLU A 116 -9.63 -54.01 8.27
N ARG A 117 -8.53 -54.79 8.29
CA ARG A 117 -7.19 -54.28 7.89
C ARG A 117 -7.07 -54.06 6.38
N ARG A 118 -7.95 -54.68 5.60
CA ARG A 118 -7.99 -54.60 4.14
C ARG A 118 -9.15 -53.76 3.62
N ARG A 119 -10.10 -53.41 4.51
CA ARG A 119 -11.25 -52.59 4.22
C ARG A 119 -10.86 -51.12 4.03
N MET A 120 -11.49 -50.46 3.07
CA MET A 120 -11.37 -49.02 2.86
C MET A 120 -12.67 -48.30 3.25
N PRO A 121 -12.61 -47.08 3.82
CA PRO A 121 -11.40 -46.39 4.30
C PRO A 121 -10.73 -47.15 5.46
N PRO A 122 -9.40 -47.04 5.64
CA PRO A 122 -8.71 -47.72 6.72
C PRO A 122 -9.07 -47.06 8.06
N ARG A 123 -9.05 -47.83 9.16
CA ARG A 123 -9.40 -47.32 10.50
C ARG A 123 -8.62 -46.05 10.91
N ALA A 124 -7.38 -45.92 10.46
CA ALA A 124 -6.54 -44.76 10.74
C ALA A 124 -7.00 -43.46 10.05
N ALA A 125 -7.84 -43.55 9.01
CA ALA A 125 -8.41 -42.39 8.33
C ALA A 125 -9.58 -41.75 9.11
N ASP A 126 -10.13 -42.43 10.12
CA ASP A 126 -11.30 -41.98 10.89
C ASP A 126 -12.51 -41.59 10.03
N LYS A 127 -12.69 -42.32 8.91
CA LYS A 127 -13.80 -42.20 7.98
C LYS A 127 -14.51 -43.55 7.87
N THR A 128 -15.83 -43.53 7.94
CA THR A 128 -16.68 -44.71 7.76
C THR A 128 -17.64 -44.49 6.59
N LEU A 129 -17.89 -45.55 5.84
CA LEU A 129 -18.98 -45.62 4.87
C LEU A 129 -20.20 -46.21 5.57
N SER A 130 -21.36 -45.58 5.41
CA SER A 130 -22.64 -46.14 5.81
C SER A 130 -23.07 -47.27 4.87
N GLU A 131 -24.06 -48.07 5.26
CA GLU A 131 -24.63 -49.08 4.37
C GLU A 131 -25.26 -48.46 3.11
N GLU A 132 -25.83 -47.25 3.26
CA GLU A 132 -26.38 -46.47 2.15
C GLU A 132 -25.28 -46.01 1.18
N ASP A 133 -24.15 -45.49 1.69
CA ASP A 133 -23.02 -45.09 0.85
C ASP A 133 -22.49 -46.28 0.02
N ILE A 134 -22.35 -47.44 0.66
CA ILE A 134 -21.89 -48.67 0.00
C ILE A 134 -22.88 -49.10 -1.09
N ASP A 135 -24.19 -49.02 -0.82
CA ASP A 135 -25.20 -49.38 -1.81
C ASP A 135 -25.24 -48.40 -2.98
N VAL A 136 -25.10 -47.09 -2.74
CA VAL A 136 -24.99 -46.08 -3.80
C VAL A 136 -23.81 -46.37 -4.72
N LEU A 137 -22.62 -46.61 -4.16
CA LEU A 137 -21.42 -46.95 -4.93
C LEU A 137 -21.59 -48.27 -5.71
N ARG A 138 -22.21 -49.28 -5.10
CA ARG A 138 -22.49 -50.57 -5.74
C ARG A 138 -23.44 -50.41 -6.93
N ARG A 139 -24.57 -49.71 -6.73
CA ARG A 139 -25.58 -49.49 -7.77
C ARG A 139 -25.01 -48.66 -8.91
N TRP A 140 -24.30 -47.58 -8.60
CA TRP A 140 -23.63 -46.75 -9.59
C TRP A 140 -22.71 -47.57 -10.50
N ILE A 141 -21.87 -48.43 -9.94
CA ILE A 141 -20.97 -49.29 -10.74
C ILE A 141 -21.79 -50.26 -11.60
N ALA A 142 -22.80 -50.91 -11.01
CA ALA A 142 -23.67 -51.84 -11.72
C ALA A 142 -24.47 -51.18 -12.86
N GLU A 143 -24.82 -49.90 -12.71
CA GLU A 143 -25.50 -49.07 -13.71
C GLU A 143 -24.54 -48.58 -14.82
N GLY A 144 -23.28 -48.98 -14.80
CA GLY A 144 -22.28 -48.65 -15.83
C GLY A 144 -21.25 -47.61 -15.40
N ALA A 145 -21.25 -47.19 -14.13
CA ALA A 145 -20.32 -46.21 -13.58
C ALA A 145 -20.27 -44.90 -14.38
N SER A 146 -21.44 -44.36 -14.77
CA SER A 146 -21.51 -43.08 -15.48
C SER A 146 -20.73 -42.01 -14.73
N TRP A 147 -19.86 -41.30 -15.43
CA TRP A 147 -18.97 -40.31 -14.84
C TRP A 147 -19.28 -38.93 -15.42
N GLU A 148 -19.33 -37.94 -14.54
CA GLU A 148 -19.59 -36.55 -14.91
C GLU A 148 -18.52 -35.65 -14.28
N GLN A 149 -18.17 -34.55 -14.94
CA GLN A 149 -17.25 -33.58 -14.37
C GLN A 149 -17.99 -32.77 -13.30
N HIS A 150 -17.28 -32.14 -12.35
CA HIS A 150 -17.99 -31.32 -11.36
C HIS A 150 -18.80 -30.25 -12.09
N TRP A 151 -20.06 -30.05 -11.69
CA TRP A 151 -20.97 -29.11 -12.35
C TRP A 151 -20.37 -27.70 -12.55
N ALA A 152 -19.49 -27.27 -11.64
CA ALA A 152 -18.82 -25.97 -11.70
C ALA A 152 -17.79 -25.83 -12.83
N PHE A 153 -17.36 -26.94 -13.44
CA PHE A 153 -16.41 -26.97 -14.56
C PHE A 153 -17.08 -27.36 -15.88
N GLU A 154 -18.40 -27.60 -15.87
CA GLU A 154 -19.17 -27.88 -17.07
C GLU A 154 -19.80 -26.59 -17.61
N SER A 155 -20.11 -26.58 -18.91
CA SER A 155 -20.81 -25.45 -19.52
C SER A 155 -22.24 -25.37 -18.96
N ILE A 156 -22.64 -24.19 -18.49
CA ILE A 156 -24.00 -23.97 -17.98
C ILE A 156 -24.98 -23.99 -19.15
N GLU A 157 -25.89 -24.96 -19.16
CA GLU A 157 -27.00 -25.05 -20.11
C GLU A 157 -28.32 -24.65 -19.45
N ARG A 158 -29.26 -24.13 -20.25
CA ARG A 158 -30.57 -23.74 -19.73
C ARG A 158 -31.44 -25.00 -19.53
N PRO A 159 -31.79 -25.36 -18.28
CA PRO A 159 -32.56 -26.57 -18.04
C PRO A 159 -34.02 -26.39 -18.50
N VAL A 160 -34.66 -27.50 -18.85
CA VAL A 160 -36.11 -27.53 -19.05
C VAL A 160 -36.79 -27.51 -17.67
N PRO A 161 -37.63 -26.51 -17.34
CA PRO A 161 -38.29 -26.46 -16.05
C PRO A 161 -39.23 -27.66 -15.84
N PRO A 162 -39.32 -28.20 -14.61
CA PRO A 162 -40.19 -29.34 -14.35
C PRO A 162 -41.67 -28.99 -14.47
N VAL A 163 -42.47 -30.01 -14.81
CA VAL A 163 -43.93 -29.95 -14.78
C VAL A 163 -44.39 -30.17 -13.35
N VAL A 164 -45.30 -29.32 -12.88
CA VAL A 164 -45.81 -29.32 -11.50
C VAL A 164 -47.33 -29.32 -11.52
N ALA A 165 -47.97 -29.87 -10.49
CA ALA A 165 -49.42 -29.95 -10.43
C ALA A 165 -50.06 -28.60 -10.08
N GLN A 166 -49.47 -27.84 -9.15
CA GLN A 166 -50.01 -26.57 -8.68
C GLN A 166 -49.49 -25.35 -9.46
N GLU A 167 -49.76 -25.30 -10.77
CA GLU A 167 -49.25 -24.22 -11.64
C GLU A 167 -49.70 -22.81 -11.22
N ALA A 168 -50.85 -22.69 -10.54
CA ALA A 168 -51.38 -21.42 -10.06
C ALA A 168 -50.52 -20.76 -8.95
N TRP A 169 -49.64 -21.51 -8.29
CA TRP A 169 -48.73 -20.98 -7.27
C TRP A 169 -47.48 -20.32 -7.86
N LEU A 170 -47.16 -20.61 -9.12
CA LEU A 170 -45.93 -20.17 -9.78
C LEU A 170 -45.95 -18.66 -10.07
N ARG A 171 -44.89 -17.96 -9.67
CA ARG A 171 -44.63 -16.55 -10.03
C ARG A 171 -43.52 -16.42 -11.05
N ASN A 172 -42.50 -17.27 -10.98
CA ASN A 172 -41.36 -17.28 -11.88
C ASN A 172 -40.87 -18.72 -12.17
N PRO A 173 -39.96 -18.93 -13.14
CA PRO A 173 -39.48 -20.27 -13.50
C PRO A 173 -38.76 -21.05 -12.39
N VAL A 174 -38.15 -20.37 -11.40
CA VAL A 174 -37.48 -21.02 -10.26
C VAL A 174 -38.48 -21.74 -9.38
N ASP A 175 -39.69 -21.18 -9.23
CA ASP A 175 -40.76 -21.75 -8.41
C ASP A 175 -41.15 -23.16 -8.88
N ARG A 176 -40.99 -23.46 -10.17
CA ARG A 176 -41.23 -24.82 -10.70
C ARG A 176 -40.31 -25.85 -10.06
N PHE A 177 -39.03 -25.52 -9.87
CA PHE A 177 -38.06 -26.44 -9.28
C PHE A 177 -38.34 -26.65 -7.78
N VAL A 178 -38.67 -25.58 -7.06
CA VAL A 178 -39.02 -25.65 -5.63
C VAL A 178 -40.32 -26.45 -5.45
N LEU A 179 -41.36 -26.14 -6.23
CA LEU A 179 -42.65 -26.81 -6.12
C LEU A 179 -42.57 -28.28 -6.54
N ALA A 180 -41.81 -28.62 -7.58
CA ALA A 180 -41.60 -30.01 -7.97
C ALA A 180 -41.00 -30.83 -6.82
N ARG A 181 -40.05 -30.25 -6.06
CA ARG A 181 -39.47 -30.92 -4.90
C ARG A 181 -40.48 -31.06 -3.76
N LEU A 182 -41.24 -29.99 -3.46
CA LEU A 182 -42.28 -30.03 -2.43
C LEU A 182 -43.34 -31.10 -2.75
N GLU A 183 -43.85 -31.13 -3.98
CA GLU A 183 -44.84 -32.11 -4.44
C GLU A 183 -44.30 -33.55 -4.35
N ALA A 184 -43.05 -33.78 -4.75
CA ALA A 184 -42.40 -35.08 -4.63
C ALA A 184 -42.24 -35.55 -3.17
N GLU A 185 -42.07 -34.62 -2.23
CA GLU A 185 -42.01 -34.90 -0.79
C GLU A 185 -43.39 -34.91 -0.10
N GLY A 186 -44.48 -34.67 -0.83
CA GLY A 186 -45.83 -34.56 -0.26
C GLY A 186 -46.01 -33.32 0.62
N LEU A 187 -45.17 -32.29 0.44
CA LEU A 187 -45.23 -31.01 1.10
C LEU A 187 -46.01 -29.99 0.26
N SER A 188 -46.56 -28.97 0.92
CA SER A 188 -47.25 -27.86 0.26
C SER A 188 -46.62 -26.53 0.66
N PRO A 189 -46.61 -25.52 -0.22
CA PRO A 189 -46.12 -24.20 0.11
C PRO A 189 -46.82 -23.61 1.34
N THR A 190 -46.07 -22.91 2.19
CA THR A 190 -46.67 -22.15 3.29
C THR A 190 -47.43 -20.94 2.76
N PRO A 191 -48.52 -20.53 3.43
CA PRO A 191 -49.23 -19.30 3.07
C PRO A 191 -48.29 -18.08 3.17
N GLU A 192 -48.54 -17.10 2.30
CA GLU A 192 -47.80 -15.84 2.27
C GLU A 192 -47.93 -15.10 3.61
N ALA A 193 -46.84 -14.49 4.06
CA ALA A 193 -46.84 -13.74 5.32
C ALA A 193 -47.71 -12.48 5.20
N ASP A 194 -48.18 -11.95 6.33
CA ASP A 194 -48.90 -10.68 6.33
C ASP A 194 -48.02 -9.54 5.80
N ARG A 195 -48.66 -8.51 5.24
CA ARG A 195 -47.96 -7.41 4.56
C ARG A 195 -46.90 -6.75 5.45
N ALA A 196 -47.19 -6.50 6.73
CA ALA A 196 -46.22 -5.86 7.61
C ALA A 196 -44.99 -6.75 7.85
N THR A 197 -45.20 -8.06 8.01
CA THR A 197 -44.11 -9.05 8.10
C THR A 197 -43.30 -9.14 6.81
N LEU A 198 -43.95 -9.16 5.64
CA LEU A 198 -43.25 -9.16 4.34
C LEU A 198 -42.38 -7.92 4.17
N ALA A 199 -42.95 -6.73 4.42
CA ALA A 199 -42.22 -5.46 4.31
C ALA A 199 -41.00 -5.43 5.25
N ARG A 200 -41.14 -5.94 6.47
CA ARG A 200 -40.02 -6.02 7.41
C ARG A 200 -38.92 -6.97 6.92
N ARG A 201 -39.29 -8.15 6.42
CA ARG A 201 -38.31 -9.14 5.93
C ARG A 201 -37.52 -8.58 4.76
N VAL A 202 -38.20 -8.05 3.76
CA VAL A 202 -37.54 -7.54 2.54
C VAL A 202 -36.71 -6.29 2.81
N ALA A 203 -37.14 -5.40 3.71
CA ALA A 203 -36.34 -4.24 4.10
C ALA A 203 -35.05 -4.65 4.82
N LEU A 204 -35.12 -5.61 5.76
CA LEU A 204 -33.94 -6.10 6.46
C LEU A 204 -32.98 -6.84 5.52
N ASP A 205 -33.51 -7.60 4.57
CA ASP A 205 -32.72 -8.34 3.59
C ASP A 205 -31.99 -7.41 2.61
N LEU A 206 -32.69 -6.40 2.08
CA LEU A 206 -32.10 -5.49 1.10
C LEU A 206 -31.25 -4.40 1.76
N THR A 207 -31.69 -3.83 2.88
CA THR A 207 -31.04 -2.62 3.45
C THR A 207 -30.36 -2.84 4.78
N GLY A 208 -30.54 -4.02 5.41
CA GLY A 208 -30.11 -4.27 6.79
C GLY A 208 -30.90 -3.49 7.84
N LEU A 209 -31.92 -2.71 7.46
CA LEU A 209 -32.68 -1.82 8.31
C LEU A 209 -34.17 -2.20 8.30
N PRO A 210 -34.93 -1.92 9.38
CA PRO A 210 -36.38 -1.99 9.32
C PRO A 210 -36.93 -0.97 8.31
N PRO A 211 -38.12 -1.22 7.72
CA PRO A 211 -38.70 -0.31 6.74
C PRO A 211 -38.99 1.06 7.37
N ASP A 212 -38.74 2.13 6.63
CA ASP A 212 -39.14 3.48 7.05
C ASP A 212 -40.65 3.51 7.35
N PRO A 213 -41.09 4.15 8.45
CA PRO A 213 -42.51 4.19 8.81
C PRO A 213 -43.42 4.76 7.72
N GLY A 214 -42.95 5.74 6.95
CA GLY A 214 -43.68 6.31 5.82
C GLY A 214 -43.79 5.31 4.67
N ALA A 215 -42.67 4.70 4.27
CA ALA A 215 -42.67 3.66 3.24
C ALA A 215 -43.56 2.46 3.61
N LEU A 216 -43.53 2.02 4.87
CA LEU A 216 -44.41 0.97 5.38
C LEU A 216 -45.89 1.37 5.31
N ALA A 217 -46.24 2.58 5.75
CA ALA A 217 -47.61 3.07 5.69
C ALA A 217 -48.12 3.15 4.25
N THR A 218 -47.31 3.64 3.31
CA THR A 218 -47.61 3.67 1.88
C THR A 218 -47.83 2.26 1.33
N PHE A 219 -46.93 1.32 1.63
CA PHE A 219 -47.09 -0.06 1.20
C PHE A 219 -48.35 -0.71 1.79
N LEU A 220 -48.67 -0.51 3.07
CA LEU A 220 -49.87 -1.08 3.67
C LEU A 220 -51.17 -0.50 3.10
N ALA A 221 -51.14 0.75 2.65
CA ALA A 221 -52.28 1.44 2.07
C ALA A 221 -52.45 1.23 0.56
N ASP A 222 -51.43 0.76 -0.16
CA ASP A 222 -51.49 0.51 -1.62
C ASP A 222 -52.26 -0.80 -1.93
N PRO A 223 -53.47 -0.75 -2.51
CA PRO A 223 -54.26 -1.94 -2.79
C PRO A 223 -53.85 -2.63 -4.10
N SER A 224 -52.87 -2.08 -4.85
CA SER A 224 -52.48 -2.64 -6.13
C SER A 224 -51.73 -3.97 -5.99
N ASP A 225 -51.88 -4.83 -6.99
CA ASP A 225 -51.19 -6.12 -7.07
C ASP A 225 -49.66 -5.97 -7.18
N THR A 226 -49.18 -4.77 -7.53
CA THR A 226 -47.76 -4.41 -7.66
C THR A 226 -47.17 -3.73 -6.42
N ALA A 227 -47.93 -3.66 -5.31
CA ALA A 227 -47.51 -2.89 -4.13
C ALA A 227 -46.20 -3.42 -3.54
N TYR A 228 -45.96 -4.73 -3.60
CA TYR A 228 -44.75 -5.35 -3.07
C TYR A 228 -43.54 -5.01 -3.93
N GLU A 229 -43.67 -5.11 -5.25
CA GLU A 229 -42.62 -4.78 -6.22
C GLU A 229 -42.22 -3.30 -6.12
N LYS A 230 -43.19 -2.39 -5.96
CA LYS A 230 -42.89 -0.97 -5.70
C LYS A 230 -42.10 -0.75 -4.42
N LEU A 231 -42.39 -1.51 -3.36
CA LEU A 231 -41.62 -1.46 -2.11
C LEU A 231 -40.19 -1.97 -2.36
N VAL A 232 -40.02 -3.07 -3.10
CA VAL A 232 -38.71 -3.61 -3.48
C VAL A 232 -37.91 -2.58 -4.29
N ASP A 233 -38.50 -1.98 -5.32
CA ASP A 233 -37.85 -0.94 -6.13
C ASP A 233 -37.44 0.26 -5.29
N HIS A 234 -38.30 0.69 -4.35
CA HIS A 234 -37.98 1.76 -3.43
C HIS A 234 -36.78 1.43 -2.52
N LEU A 235 -36.70 0.18 -2.03
CA LEU A 235 -35.61 -0.28 -1.18
C LEU A 235 -34.30 -0.44 -1.96
N LEU A 236 -34.34 -0.99 -3.18
CA LEU A 236 -33.18 -1.10 -4.06
C LEU A 236 -32.65 0.28 -4.50
N GLY A 237 -33.53 1.26 -4.64
CA GLY A 237 -33.16 2.66 -4.92
C GLY A 237 -32.60 3.44 -3.72
N SER A 238 -32.57 2.83 -2.53
CA SER A 238 -32.01 3.45 -1.31
C SER A 238 -30.49 3.30 -1.29
N LYS A 239 -29.76 4.33 -0.84
CA LYS A 239 -28.31 4.23 -0.60
C LYS A 239 -27.91 3.10 0.37
N HIS A 240 -28.83 2.71 1.25
CA HIS A 240 -28.62 1.66 2.25
C HIS A 240 -28.54 0.27 1.62
N TRP A 241 -29.05 0.08 0.39
CA TRP A 241 -28.87 -1.16 -0.38
C TRP A 241 -27.38 -1.44 -0.62
N GLY A 242 -26.68 -0.49 -1.23
CA GLY A 242 -25.24 -0.63 -1.49
C GLY A 242 -24.41 -0.72 -0.22
N GLU A 243 -24.77 0.02 0.83
CA GLU A 243 -24.10 -0.09 2.15
C GLU A 243 -24.25 -1.49 2.76
N HIS A 244 -25.45 -2.10 2.66
CA HIS A 244 -25.71 -3.42 3.20
C HIS A 244 -24.95 -4.52 2.46
N LEU A 245 -25.01 -4.51 1.12
CA LEU A 245 -24.28 -5.48 0.30
C LEU A 245 -22.76 -5.31 0.38
N ALA A 246 -22.27 -4.07 0.34
CA ALA A 246 -20.85 -3.78 0.39
C ALA A 246 -20.19 -4.39 1.61
N ARG A 247 -20.86 -4.44 2.77
CA ARG A 247 -20.29 -5.04 3.98
C ARG A 247 -19.82 -6.49 3.78
N TYR A 248 -20.60 -7.31 3.07
CA TYR A 248 -20.20 -8.69 2.75
C TYR A 248 -19.06 -8.74 1.74
N TRP A 249 -19.07 -7.84 0.75
CA TRP A 249 -18.00 -7.76 -0.23
C TRP A 249 -16.67 -7.28 0.38
N LEU A 250 -16.73 -6.33 1.31
CA LEU A 250 -15.56 -5.77 1.97
C LEU A 250 -14.84 -6.83 2.83
N ASP A 251 -15.60 -7.71 3.49
CA ASP A 251 -15.04 -8.88 4.18
C ASP A 251 -14.29 -9.79 3.18
N ALA A 252 -14.92 -10.11 2.03
CA ALA A 252 -14.31 -10.92 0.98
C ALA A 252 -13.05 -10.27 0.38
N ALA A 253 -13.07 -8.96 0.22
CA ALA A 253 -11.96 -8.16 -0.28
C ALA A 253 -10.85 -7.92 0.76
N ARG A 254 -11.00 -8.41 2.00
CA ARG A 254 -10.09 -8.21 3.13
C ARG A 254 -9.93 -6.74 3.53
N TYR A 255 -10.95 -5.93 3.30
CA TYR A 255 -10.91 -4.51 3.68
C TYR A 255 -10.73 -4.37 5.20
N GLY A 256 -9.86 -3.46 5.62
CA GLY A 256 -9.68 -3.07 7.00
C GLY A 256 -9.24 -1.62 7.09
N ASP A 257 -9.66 -0.93 8.15
CA ASP A 257 -9.26 0.46 8.45
C ASP A 257 -7.86 0.54 9.11
N THR A 258 -7.17 -0.60 9.21
CA THR A 258 -5.85 -0.73 9.84
C THR A 258 -4.92 -1.65 9.04
N HIS A 259 -3.61 -1.62 9.35
CA HIS A 259 -2.59 -2.45 8.69
C HIS A 259 -2.60 -3.92 9.12
N GLY A 260 -3.03 -4.22 10.35
CA GLY A 260 -3.00 -5.55 10.96
C GLY A 260 -1.63 -5.98 11.54
N ILE A 261 -1.48 -7.30 11.72
CA ILE A 261 -0.30 -8.02 12.26
C ILE A 261 0.22 -7.41 13.57
N HIS A 262 1.42 -6.82 13.55
CA HIS A 262 2.18 -6.45 14.73
C HIS A 262 1.87 -5.01 15.13
N ILE A 263 1.67 -4.13 14.15
CA ILE A 263 1.40 -2.70 14.37
C ILE A 263 0.09 -2.37 13.67
N ASP A 264 -1.00 -2.59 14.38
CA ASP A 264 -2.37 -2.43 13.88
C ASP A 264 -2.81 -0.94 13.85
N ASN A 265 -2.03 -0.12 13.14
CA ASN A 265 -2.29 1.30 13.00
C ASN A 265 -3.24 1.62 11.84
N TYR A 266 -3.83 2.81 11.88
CA TYR A 266 -4.76 3.30 10.87
C TYR A 266 -4.17 3.25 9.46
N ARG A 267 -5.02 2.88 8.50
CA ARG A 267 -4.74 2.81 7.07
C ARG A 267 -5.78 3.59 6.27
N GLU A 268 -5.30 4.40 5.34
CA GLU A 268 -6.12 5.22 4.45
C GLU A 268 -6.60 4.40 3.24
N MET A 269 -7.72 3.68 3.38
CA MET A 269 -8.28 2.83 2.30
C MET A 269 -9.77 3.07 2.01
N TYR A 270 -10.42 4.00 2.72
CA TYR A 270 -11.87 4.22 2.65
C TYR A 270 -12.41 4.54 1.24
N ALA A 271 -11.59 5.10 0.34
CA ALA A 271 -11.99 5.35 -1.04
C ALA A 271 -12.41 4.06 -1.76
N TYR A 272 -11.75 2.94 -1.49
CA TYR A 272 -12.14 1.64 -2.02
C TYR A 272 -13.50 1.20 -1.47
N ARG A 273 -13.74 1.37 -0.16
CA ARG A 273 -15.04 1.07 0.47
C ARG A 273 -16.17 1.86 -0.18
N ASP A 274 -15.97 3.17 -0.36
CA ASP A 274 -16.97 4.06 -0.93
C ASP A 274 -17.22 3.76 -2.42
N TRP A 275 -16.18 3.33 -3.14
CA TRP A 275 -16.32 2.81 -4.51
C TRP A 275 -17.19 1.55 -4.56
N VAL A 276 -16.96 0.56 -3.69
CA VAL A 276 -17.77 -0.67 -3.63
C VAL A 276 -19.24 -0.35 -3.35
N ILE A 277 -19.51 0.55 -2.39
CA ILE A 277 -20.89 0.98 -2.06
C ILE A 277 -21.56 1.62 -3.28
N THR A 278 -20.83 2.49 -3.97
CA THR A 278 -21.30 3.17 -5.19
C THR A 278 -21.57 2.18 -6.32
N ALA A 279 -20.68 1.20 -6.54
CA ALA A 279 -20.83 0.16 -7.56
C ALA A 279 -22.11 -0.65 -7.37
N PHE A 280 -22.43 -1.06 -6.14
CA PHE A 280 -23.69 -1.76 -5.83
C PHE A 280 -24.92 -0.86 -6.00
N ASN A 281 -24.87 0.39 -5.55
CA ASN A 281 -25.98 1.33 -5.72
C ASN A 281 -26.25 1.67 -7.18
N ASN A 282 -25.21 1.69 -8.02
CA ASN A 282 -25.34 1.91 -9.46
C ASN A 282 -25.71 0.64 -10.25
N ASN A 283 -25.83 -0.51 -9.57
CA ASN A 283 -26.06 -1.82 -10.19
C ASN A 283 -25.03 -2.11 -11.30
N GLN A 284 -23.74 -1.86 -11.01
CA GLN A 284 -22.66 -2.11 -11.95
C GLN A 284 -22.67 -3.57 -12.42
N PRO A 285 -22.56 -3.85 -13.74
CA PRO A 285 -22.44 -5.22 -14.24
C PRO A 285 -21.29 -5.97 -13.58
N PHE A 286 -21.53 -7.23 -13.20
CA PHE A 286 -20.57 -8.01 -12.42
C PHE A 286 -19.24 -8.24 -13.15
N ASP A 287 -19.27 -8.33 -14.48
CA ASP A 287 -18.08 -8.43 -15.33
C ASP A 287 -17.23 -7.14 -15.27
N GLU A 288 -17.86 -5.97 -15.38
CA GLU A 288 -17.17 -4.67 -15.22
C GLU A 288 -16.62 -4.51 -13.79
N PHE A 289 -17.43 -4.80 -12.78
CA PHE A 289 -17.04 -4.76 -11.36
C PHE A 289 -15.85 -5.67 -11.06
N THR A 290 -15.78 -6.82 -11.73
CA THR A 290 -14.67 -7.77 -11.62
C THR A 290 -13.41 -7.22 -12.29
N VAL A 291 -13.51 -6.73 -13.53
CA VAL A 291 -12.37 -6.21 -14.29
C VAL A 291 -11.76 -5.00 -13.60
N ASP A 292 -12.58 -4.07 -13.13
CA ASP A 292 -12.12 -2.85 -12.46
C ASP A 292 -11.28 -3.16 -11.20
N GLN A 293 -11.67 -4.18 -10.42
CA GLN A 293 -10.94 -4.57 -9.21
C GLN A 293 -9.67 -5.38 -9.46
N ILE A 294 -9.67 -6.24 -10.49
CA ILE A 294 -8.53 -7.11 -10.78
C ILE A 294 -7.45 -6.37 -11.56
N ALA A 295 -7.85 -5.52 -12.50
CA ALA A 295 -6.95 -4.94 -13.51
C ALA A 295 -7.36 -3.53 -13.96
N GLY A 296 -8.15 -2.79 -13.17
CA GLY A 296 -8.59 -1.43 -13.51
C GLY A 296 -7.46 -0.45 -13.83
N ASP A 297 -6.29 -0.61 -13.20
CA ASP A 297 -5.08 0.19 -13.42
C ASP A 297 -4.33 -0.17 -14.72
N LEU A 298 -4.62 -1.33 -15.28
CA LEU A 298 -4.07 -1.82 -16.55
C LEU A 298 -4.97 -1.52 -17.75
N LEU A 299 -6.18 -0.96 -17.52
CA LEU A 299 -7.06 -0.55 -18.60
C LEU A 299 -6.46 0.63 -19.39
N PRO A 300 -6.73 0.75 -20.69
CA PRO A 300 -6.31 1.91 -21.47
C PRO A 300 -6.95 3.19 -20.92
N ASN A 301 -6.14 4.17 -20.52
CA ASN A 301 -6.59 5.45 -19.94
C ASN A 301 -7.58 5.26 -18.78
N PRO A 302 -7.14 4.61 -17.68
CA PRO A 302 -8.05 4.22 -16.61
C PRO A 302 -8.65 5.45 -15.93
N THR A 303 -9.93 5.38 -15.58
CA THR A 303 -10.57 6.44 -14.79
C THR A 303 -10.07 6.43 -13.36
N LEU A 304 -10.30 7.51 -12.61
CA LEU A 304 -9.96 7.54 -11.19
C LEU A 304 -10.66 6.43 -10.41
N ASP A 305 -11.93 6.15 -10.72
CA ASP A 305 -12.70 5.12 -10.02
C ASP A 305 -12.16 3.72 -10.33
N GLN A 306 -11.68 3.46 -11.55
CA GLN A 306 -11.01 2.20 -11.89
C GLN A 306 -9.66 2.04 -11.17
N LEU A 307 -8.91 3.13 -11.00
CA LEU A 307 -7.70 3.12 -10.17
C LEU A 307 -8.04 2.85 -8.70
N VAL A 308 -9.12 3.44 -8.16
CA VAL A 308 -9.59 3.18 -6.80
C VAL A 308 -10.04 1.71 -6.64
N ALA A 309 -10.75 1.17 -7.62
CA ALA A 309 -11.23 -0.22 -7.62
C ALA A 309 -10.10 -1.25 -7.48
N THR A 310 -8.95 -1.01 -8.11
CA THR A 310 -7.75 -1.86 -7.95
C THR A 310 -7.18 -1.89 -6.53
N GLY A 311 -7.70 -1.04 -5.63
CA GLY A 311 -7.51 -1.15 -4.19
C GLY A 311 -7.80 -2.54 -3.63
N PHE A 312 -8.63 -3.36 -4.29
CA PHE A 312 -8.82 -4.78 -3.97
C PHE A 312 -7.48 -5.54 -3.79
N GLN A 313 -6.50 -5.27 -4.67
CA GLN A 313 -5.17 -5.89 -4.62
C GLN A 313 -4.27 -5.34 -3.51
N ARG A 314 -4.60 -4.14 -3.02
CA ARG A 314 -3.90 -3.48 -1.92
C ARG A 314 -4.44 -3.89 -0.55
N ASN A 315 -5.68 -4.38 -0.44
CA ASN A 315 -6.31 -4.72 0.85
C ASN A 315 -5.62 -5.84 1.64
N ASN A 316 -4.56 -6.46 1.11
CA ASN A 316 -3.73 -7.35 1.91
C ASN A 316 -3.22 -6.66 3.19
N ILE A 317 -3.09 -7.47 4.23
CA ILE A 317 -2.50 -7.07 5.52
C ILE A 317 -1.01 -6.75 5.29
N THR A 318 -0.51 -5.69 5.94
CA THR A 318 0.88 -5.20 5.78
C THR A 318 1.67 -5.24 7.08
N THR A 319 2.99 -5.02 7.00
CA THR A 319 3.88 -5.00 8.15
C THR A 319 4.87 -3.85 8.12
N ASN A 320 5.30 -3.44 9.31
CA ASN A 320 6.51 -2.65 9.52
C ASN A 320 7.31 -3.14 10.74
N GLU A 321 7.21 -4.45 11.01
CA GLU A 321 7.93 -5.10 12.11
C GLU A 321 9.45 -5.08 11.88
N GLY A 322 10.21 -4.81 12.93
CA GLY A 322 11.67 -4.88 12.86
C GLY A 322 12.16 -6.32 12.70
N GLY A 323 13.04 -6.56 11.71
CA GLY A 323 13.64 -7.89 11.49
C GLY A 323 12.94 -8.75 10.45
N VAL A 324 11.93 -8.22 9.74
CA VAL A 324 11.34 -8.91 8.60
C VAL A 324 12.37 -9.15 7.49
N VAL A 325 12.18 -10.26 6.76
CA VAL A 325 12.92 -10.56 5.53
C VAL A 325 12.05 -10.08 4.35
N PRO A 326 12.46 -9.04 3.61
CA PRO A 326 11.62 -8.46 2.56
C PRO A 326 11.15 -9.49 1.51
N GLU A 327 12.05 -10.37 1.08
CA GLU A 327 11.77 -11.38 0.06
C GLU A 327 10.70 -12.40 0.51
N GLU A 328 10.64 -12.70 1.81
CA GLU A 328 9.61 -13.56 2.39
C GLU A 328 8.24 -12.89 2.30
N TYR A 329 8.14 -11.61 2.69
CA TYR A 329 6.88 -10.88 2.66
C TYR A 329 6.40 -10.57 1.23
N GLU A 330 7.31 -10.34 0.27
CA GLU A 330 6.92 -10.29 -1.15
C GLU A 330 6.22 -11.59 -1.59
N ALA A 331 6.74 -12.75 -1.15
CA ALA A 331 6.11 -14.03 -1.44
C ALA A 331 4.77 -14.20 -0.70
N ILE A 332 4.68 -13.78 0.56
CA ILE A 332 3.42 -13.81 1.34
C ILE A 332 2.35 -12.95 0.68
N TYR A 333 2.65 -11.73 0.24
CA TYR A 333 1.67 -10.84 -0.40
C TYR A 333 1.22 -11.36 -1.76
N ALA A 334 2.14 -11.91 -2.55
CA ALA A 334 1.79 -12.52 -3.83
C ALA A 334 0.90 -13.76 -3.66
N LYS A 335 1.22 -14.59 -2.65
CA LYS A 335 0.42 -15.74 -2.23
C LYS A 335 -0.98 -15.28 -1.82
N ASP A 336 -1.08 -14.32 -0.90
CA ASP A 336 -2.34 -13.81 -0.38
C ASP A 336 -3.25 -13.25 -1.50
N ARG A 337 -2.72 -12.50 -2.47
CA ARG A 337 -3.50 -12.05 -3.64
C ARG A 337 -4.01 -13.19 -4.49
N ALA A 338 -3.15 -14.18 -4.75
CA ALA A 338 -3.55 -15.38 -5.49
C ALA A 338 -4.69 -16.11 -4.77
N GLU A 339 -4.53 -16.39 -3.48
CA GLU A 339 -5.56 -17.04 -2.65
C GLU A 339 -6.89 -16.29 -2.69
N THR A 340 -6.86 -14.97 -2.52
CA THR A 340 -8.09 -14.18 -2.50
C THR A 340 -8.76 -14.10 -3.86
N ILE A 341 -8.01 -14.02 -4.97
CA ILE A 341 -8.63 -14.10 -6.30
C ILE A 341 -9.31 -15.46 -6.51
N GLY A 342 -8.66 -16.55 -6.11
CA GLY A 342 -9.25 -17.88 -6.18
C GLY A 342 -10.53 -18.01 -5.35
N ASN A 343 -10.48 -17.57 -4.10
CA ASN A 343 -11.63 -17.69 -3.19
C ASN A 343 -12.79 -16.79 -3.63
N VAL A 344 -12.53 -15.53 -3.98
CA VAL A 344 -13.56 -14.51 -4.22
C VAL A 344 -14.16 -14.61 -5.61
N PHE A 345 -13.33 -14.76 -6.65
CA PHE A 345 -13.81 -14.71 -8.03
C PHE A 345 -13.97 -16.07 -8.68
N LEU A 346 -13.15 -17.06 -8.30
CA LEU A 346 -13.28 -18.42 -8.84
C LEU A 346 -14.16 -19.33 -7.96
N GLY A 347 -14.39 -18.95 -6.70
CA GLY A 347 -15.08 -19.81 -5.73
C GLY A 347 -14.28 -21.08 -5.39
N LEU A 348 -12.95 -21.04 -5.55
CA LEU A 348 -12.07 -22.19 -5.38
C LEU A 348 -11.06 -21.94 -4.25
N THR A 349 -10.86 -22.96 -3.40
CA THR A 349 -9.91 -22.91 -2.27
C THR A 349 -8.47 -23.16 -2.70
N ILE A 350 -8.02 -22.50 -3.77
CA ILE A 350 -6.70 -22.72 -4.37
C ILE A 350 -5.53 -22.49 -3.39
N GLY A 351 -5.75 -21.74 -2.30
CA GLY A 351 -4.74 -21.54 -1.27
C GLY A 351 -4.29 -22.81 -0.54
N CYS A 352 -5.11 -23.87 -0.54
CA CYS A 352 -4.65 -25.19 -0.08
C CYS A 352 -3.46 -25.69 -0.91
N ALA A 353 -3.34 -25.24 -2.16
CA ALA A 353 -2.23 -25.62 -3.04
C ALA A 353 -0.89 -24.93 -2.69
N THR A 354 -0.86 -24.07 -1.66
CA THR A 354 0.38 -23.41 -1.20
C THR A 354 1.42 -24.42 -0.75
N CYS A 355 1.03 -25.46 0.00
CA CYS A 355 1.98 -26.39 0.65
C CYS A 355 2.13 -27.73 -0.08
N HIS A 356 1.11 -28.16 -0.82
CA HIS A 356 1.02 -29.43 -1.55
C HIS A 356 0.02 -29.24 -2.70
N ASP A 357 -0.13 -30.17 -3.65
CA ASP A 357 -1.23 -30.08 -4.64
C ASP A 357 -2.59 -30.07 -3.94
N HIS A 358 -3.60 -29.40 -4.48
CA HIS A 358 -4.91 -29.28 -3.83
C HIS A 358 -5.50 -30.68 -3.54
N LYS A 359 -6.12 -30.86 -2.37
CA LYS A 359 -6.55 -32.20 -1.90
C LYS A 359 -7.80 -32.73 -2.60
N PHE A 360 -8.61 -31.86 -3.18
CA PHE A 360 -9.93 -32.20 -3.71
C PHE A 360 -10.19 -31.71 -5.13
N ASP A 361 -9.39 -30.74 -5.58
CA ASP A 361 -9.59 -30.05 -6.85
C ASP A 361 -8.34 -30.25 -7.70
N PRO A 362 -8.44 -30.24 -9.04
CA PRO A 362 -7.33 -30.51 -9.93
C PRO A 362 -6.42 -29.27 -10.09
N ILE A 363 -5.89 -28.76 -8.98
CA ILE A 363 -4.98 -27.60 -8.95
C ILE A 363 -3.65 -28.05 -8.35
N ALA A 364 -2.60 -28.07 -9.16
CA ALA A 364 -1.25 -28.37 -8.71
C ALA A 364 -0.64 -27.18 -7.97
N GLN A 365 0.29 -27.46 -7.04
CA GLN A 365 1.08 -26.43 -6.36
C GLN A 365 1.84 -25.55 -7.36
N ALA A 366 2.35 -26.15 -8.44
CA ALA A 366 3.04 -25.40 -9.50
C ALA A 366 2.11 -24.39 -10.20
N GLU A 367 0.85 -24.73 -10.40
CA GLU A 367 -0.15 -23.83 -11.01
C GLU A 367 -0.51 -22.69 -10.08
N PHE A 368 -0.68 -22.99 -8.78
CA PHE A 368 -0.88 -21.96 -7.74
C PHE A 368 0.26 -20.93 -7.74
N TYR A 369 1.52 -21.38 -7.66
CA TYR A 369 2.66 -20.46 -7.68
C TYR A 369 2.84 -19.76 -9.03
N SER A 370 2.47 -20.41 -10.15
CA SER A 370 2.45 -19.75 -11.47
C SER A 370 1.45 -18.58 -11.49
N MET A 371 0.31 -18.72 -10.82
CA MET A 371 -0.68 -17.64 -10.74
C MET A 371 -0.17 -16.43 -9.96
N THR A 372 0.74 -16.63 -8.99
CA THR A 372 1.35 -15.50 -8.27
C THR A 372 2.13 -14.56 -9.19
N ALA A 373 2.56 -15.02 -10.39
CA ALA A 373 3.28 -14.19 -11.36
C ALA A 373 2.48 -12.94 -11.78
N PHE A 374 1.14 -13.04 -11.86
CA PHE A 374 0.28 -11.88 -12.18
C PHE A 374 0.31 -10.80 -11.10
N PHE A 375 0.48 -11.20 -9.83
CA PHE A 375 0.37 -10.32 -8.66
C PHE A 375 1.72 -9.85 -8.10
N ARG A 376 2.82 -10.35 -8.66
CA ARG A 376 4.20 -9.91 -8.35
C ARG A 376 4.66 -8.73 -9.20
N ASN A 377 3.85 -8.26 -10.14
CA ASN A 377 4.08 -7.02 -10.88
C ASN A 377 3.47 -5.83 -10.12
N THR A 378 4.03 -5.49 -8.96
CA THR A 378 3.50 -4.43 -8.10
C THR A 378 4.57 -3.39 -7.76
N THR A 379 4.14 -2.14 -7.60
CA THR A 379 4.98 -1.04 -7.07
C THR A 379 4.83 -0.86 -5.57
N GLN A 380 4.01 -1.68 -4.90
CA GLN A 380 3.87 -1.68 -3.44
C GLN A 380 5.17 -2.16 -2.80
N TYR A 381 5.70 -1.37 -1.86
CA TYR A 381 6.81 -1.81 -1.02
C TYR A 381 6.37 -2.84 0.00
N VAL A 382 7.30 -3.69 0.42
CA VAL A 382 7.05 -4.69 1.47
C VAL A 382 6.65 -4.02 2.79
N MET A 383 7.36 -2.97 3.17
CA MET A 383 7.16 -2.28 4.43
C MET A 383 6.16 -1.14 4.27
N ASP A 384 5.16 -1.09 5.13
CA ASP A 384 4.19 0.02 5.16
C ASP A 384 4.75 1.28 5.85
N GLY A 385 5.93 1.20 6.47
CA GLY A 385 6.57 2.35 7.12
C GLY A 385 5.83 2.87 8.35
N ASN A 386 4.77 2.17 8.78
CA ASN A 386 3.87 2.59 9.83
C ASN A 386 3.22 3.97 9.60
N VAL A 387 2.91 4.28 8.35
CA VAL A 387 2.19 5.50 7.94
C VAL A 387 0.79 5.17 7.44
N SER A 388 -0.14 6.12 7.44
CA SER A 388 -1.54 5.86 7.04
C SER A 388 -1.68 5.57 5.55
N ASP A 389 -0.85 6.17 4.71
CA ASP A 389 -0.90 6.14 3.25
C ASP A 389 0.38 5.55 2.62
N PRO A 390 0.70 4.26 2.85
CA PRO A 390 1.94 3.67 2.37
C PRO A 390 1.99 3.65 0.82
N PRO A 391 3.09 4.14 0.21
CA PRO A 391 3.19 4.29 -1.22
C PRO A 391 3.12 2.95 -1.98
N PRO A 392 2.63 2.96 -3.24
CA PRO A 392 2.17 4.13 -4.01
C PRO A 392 0.86 4.72 -3.49
N ILE A 393 0.71 6.04 -3.63
CA ILE A 393 -0.44 6.81 -3.14
C ILE A 393 -1.24 7.33 -4.34
N LEU A 394 -2.56 7.19 -4.27
CA LEU A 394 -3.50 7.79 -5.20
C LEU A 394 -4.22 8.93 -4.48
N VAL A 395 -4.08 10.16 -4.98
CA VAL A 395 -4.84 11.29 -4.47
C VAL A 395 -6.24 11.25 -5.06
N VAL A 396 -7.24 11.03 -4.21
CA VAL A 396 -8.66 11.02 -4.57
C VAL A 396 -9.28 12.34 -4.11
N PRO A 397 -9.53 13.31 -5.01
CA PRO A 397 -10.25 14.53 -4.66
C PRO A 397 -11.68 14.22 -4.21
N GLN A 398 -12.25 15.11 -3.38
CA GLN A 398 -13.67 15.04 -3.05
C GLN A 398 -14.51 15.21 -4.32
N ASP A 399 -15.71 14.61 -4.34
CA ASP A 399 -16.54 14.59 -5.55
C ASP A 399 -16.86 15.99 -6.09
N GLY A 400 -17.09 16.97 -5.20
CA GLY A 400 -17.31 18.37 -5.60
C GLY A 400 -16.09 19.06 -6.22
N ASP A 401 -14.89 18.55 -5.96
CA ASP A 401 -13.62 19.10 -6.44
C ASP A 401 -13.04 18.34 -7.64
N ARG A 402 -13.62 17.19 -8.03
CA ARG A 402 -13.10 16.33 -9.11
C ARG A 402 -12.89 17.10 -10.43
N GLU A 403 -13.88 17.87 -10.87
CA GLU A 403 -13.78 18.65 -12.11
C GLU A 403 -12.67 19.71 -12.05
N LEU A 404 -12.55 20.40 -10.92
CA LEU A 404 -11.52 21.41 -10.70
C LEU A 404 -10.14 20.75 -10.67
N TRP A 405 -10.01 19.63 -9.97
CA TRP A 405 -8.78 18.84 -9.89
C TRP A 405 -8.28 18.40 -11.27
N HIS A 406 -9.15 17.83 -12.11
CA HIS A 406 -8.78 17.42 -13.46
C HIS A 406 -8.30 18.60 -14.31
N ARG A 407 -9.05 19.71 -14.30
CA ARG A 407 -8.68 20.92 -15.03
C ARG A 407 -7.32 21.47 -14.60
N LEU A 408 -7.09 21.57 -13.29
CA LEU A 408 -5.82 22.08 -12.76
C LEU A 408 -4.64 21.16 -13.09
N ARG A 409 -4.82 19.84 -13.19
CA ARG A 409 -3.74 18.93 -13.63
C ARG A 409 -3.40 19.09 -15.11
N GLU A 410 -4.39 19.32 -15.97
CA GLU A 410 -4.15 19.62 -17.39
C GLU A 410 -3.42 20.95 -17.57
N GLU A 411 -3.85 21.98 -16.83
CA GLU A 411 -3.19 23.28 -16.81
C GLU A 411 -1.75 23.18 -16.28
N ALA A 412 -1.54 22.46 -15.17
CA ALA A 412 -0.21 22.23 -14.59
C ALA A 412 0.70 21.49 -15.56
N ALA A 413 0.24 20.42 -16.20
CA ALA A 413 1.02 19.69 -17.19
C ALA A 413 1.42 20.56 -18.39
N THR A 414 0.53 21.47 -18.81
CA THR A 414 0.83 22.45 -19.86
C THR A 414 1.91 23.43 -19.42
N VAL A 415 1.82 23.95 -18.19
CA VAL A 415 2.82 24.86 -17.63
C VAL A 415 4.17 24.16 -17.44
N ASP A 416 4.18 22.94 -16.93
CA ASP A 416 5.40 22.13 -16.75
C ASP A 416 6.09 21.89 -18.10
N ALA A 417 5.34 21.56 -19.16
CA ALA A 417 5.89 21.43 -20.50
C ALA A 417 6.52 22.74 -21.02
N LEU A 418 5.91 23.88 -20.73
CA LEU A 418 6.47 25.20 -21.08
C LEU A 418 7.75 25.51 -20.29
N LEU A 419 7.78 25.15 -19.01
CA LEU A 419 8.96 25.30 -18.16
C LEU A 419 10.12 24.42 -18.65
N ASP A 420 9.85 23.17 -19.03
CA ASP A 420 10.87 22.28 -19.58
C ASP A 420 11.44 22.80 -20.90
N VAL A 421 10.59 23.32 -21.79
CA VAL A 421 11.04 23.99 -23.04
C VAL A 421 11.91 25.20 -22.71
N ARG A 422 11.49 26.02 -21.74
CA ARG A 422 12.24 27.22 -21.36
C ARG A 422 13.59 26.87 -20.73
N ALA A 423 13.63 25.88 -19.85
CA ALA A 423 14.85 25.40 -19.22
C ALA A 423 15.85 24.89 -20.26
N ALA A 424 15.40 24.05 -21.20
CA ALA A 424 16.24 23.54 -22.28
C ALA A 424 16.77 24.65 -23.22
N ALA A 425 16.04 25.77 -23.34
CA ALA A 425 16.45 26.91 -24.16
C ALA A 425 17.44 27.85 -23.47
N ILE A 426 17.60 27.76 -22.14
CA ILE A 426 18.48 28.66 -21.38
C ILE A 426 19.95 28.24 -21.50
N ASP A 427 20.25 26.94 -21.41
CA ASP A 427 21.64 26.44 -21.40
C ASP A 427 22.45 26.92 -22.63
N PRO A 428 21.95 26.83 -23.88
CA PRO A 428 22.73 27.31 -25.04
C PRO A 428 22.97 28.82 -25.03
N VAL A 429 22.00 29.59 -24.52
CA VAL A 429 22.11 31.06 -24.41
C VAL A 429 23.12 31.43 -23.33
N PHE A 430 23.12 30.68 -22.22
CA PHE A 430 24.06 30.87 -21.14
C PHE A 430 25.49 30.46 -21.54
N ASP A 431 25.65 29.33 -22.22
CA ASP A 431 26.94 28.87 -22.75
C ASP A 431 27.52 29.83 -23.79
N GLU A 432 26.67 30.38 -24.66
CA GLU A 432 27.06 31.43 -25.59
C GLU A 432 27.49 32.71 -24.85
N TRP A 433 26.76 33.11 -23.82
CA TRP A 433 27.13 34.24 -22.96
C TRP A 433 28.44 33.99 -22.20
N LEU A 434 28.67 32.78 -21.70
CA LEU A 434 29.95 32.40 -21.07
C LEU A 434 31.09 32.48 -22.09
N THR A 435 30.93 31.86 -23.27
CA THR A 435 31.97 31.79 -24.29
C THR A 435 32.37 33.17 -24.83
N ARG A 436 31.41 34.08 -24.97
CA ARG A 436 31.67 35.46 -25.44
C ARG A 436 32.50 36.29 -24.45
N GLY A 437 32.70 35.82 -23.22
CA GLY A 437 33.51 36.49 -22.21
C GLY A 437 33.00 37.81 -21.59
N PRO A 438 31.75 38.32 -21.78
CA PRO A 438 31.30 39.55 -21.12
C PRO A 438 31.35 39.46 -19.58
N HIS A 439 31.26 38.24 -19.03
CA HIS A 439 31.44 38.00 -17.60
C HIS A 439 32.83 38.40 -17.08
N ARG A 440 33.85 38.43 -17.94
CA ARG A 440 35.23 38.81 -17.60
C ARG A 440 35.41 40.32 -17.44
N GLU A 441 34.46 41.11 -17.96
CA GLU A 441 34.45 42.56 -17.83
C GLU A 441 33.67 43.04 -16.59
N LEU A 442 33.08 42.11 -15.83
CA LEU A 442 32.36 42.41 -14.59
C LEU A 442 33.36 42.83 -13.51
N ARG A 443 33.43 44.14 -13.21
CA ARG A 443 34.33 44.72 -12.19
C ARG A 443 33.72 44.84 -10.79
N GLY A 444 32.55 44.26 -10.59
CA GLY A 444 31.79 44.34 -9.34
C GLY A 444 30.50 43.53 -9.45
N PRO A 445 29.70 43.49 -8.38
CA PRO A 445 28.37 42.91 -8.45
C PRO A 445 27.56 43.53 -9.58
N LEU A 446 26.73 42.73 -10.26
CA LEU A 446 25.81 43.22 -11.30
C LEU A 446 24.87 44.33 -10.76
N GLU A 447 24.62 44.32 -9.44
CA GLU A 447 23.83 45.31 -8.70
C GLU A 447 24.58 45.68 -7.42
N PRO A 448 24.96 46.96 -7.17
CA PRO A 448 25.65 47.37 -5.95
C PRO A 448 24.92 47.00 -4.65
N GLU A 449 23.59 46.93 -4.67
CA GLU A 449 22.73 46.50 -3.55
C GLU A 449 22.82 45.00 -3.25
N ALA A 450 23.52 44.24 -4.09
CA ALA A 450 23.81 42.84 -3.85
C ALA A 450 24.88 42.71 -2.72
N ALA A 451 25.83 43.63 -2.57
CA ALA A 451 26.81 43.49 -1.49
C ALA A 451 26.22 43.88 -0.12
N VAL A 452 25.67 42.90 0.63
CA VAL A 452 25.14 43.13 1.99
C VAL A 452 26.28 43.51 2.94
N LEU A 453 27.41 42.80 2.89
CA LEU A 453 28.60 43.08 3.71
C LEU A 453 29.88 42.98 2.86
N THR A 454 30.86 43.86 3.07
CA THR A 454 32.18 43.79 2.41
C THR A 454 33.27 44.20 3.38
N LEU A 455 34.34 43.40 3.49
CA LEU A 455 35.47 43.71 4.36
C LEU A 455 36.36 44.79 3.74
N ASP A 456 36.52 45.91 4.44
CA ASP A 456 37.37 47.04 4.05
C ASP A 456 38.66 47.07 4.86
N LEU A 457 39.75 46.64 4.22
CA LEU A 457 41.10 46.62 4.77
C LEU A 457 42.01 47.65 4.09
N GLY A 458 41.45 48.66 3.42
CA GLY A 458 42.22 49.68 2.69
C GLY A 458 43.08 50.58 3.58
N ASP A 459 42.64 50.81 4.82
CA ASP A 459 43.42 51.47 5.87
C ASP A 459 43.83 50.43 6.92
N SER A 460 45.14 50.14 6.98
CA SER A 460 45.68 49.13 7.88
C SER A 460 45.52 49.47 9.36
N ASN A 461 45.27 50.75 9.70
CA ASN A 461 45.09 51.22 11.07
C ASN A 461 43.62 51.33 11.49
N ALA A 462 42.69 51.19 10.54
CA ALA A 462 41.25 51.33 10.77
C ALA A 462 40.44 50.32 9.93
N PRO A 463 40.62 49.00 10.18
CA PRO A 463 39.86 47.97 9.49
C PRO A 463 38.36 48.17 9.76
N ALA A 464 37.55 47.96 8.72
CA ALA A 464 36.13 48.21 8.74
C ALA A 464 35.37 47.21 7.85
N VAL A 465 34.05 47.26 7.89
CA VAL A 465 33.17 46.64 6.90
C VAL A 465 32.25 47.69 6.30
N TRP A 466 31.89 47.51 5.03
CA TRP A 466 30.70 48.14 4.46
C TRP A 466 29.53 47.20 4.70
N LEU A 467 28.49 47.66 5.39
CA LEU A 467 27.24 46.93 5.63
C LEU A 467 26.09 47.78 5.09
N ASP A 468 25.35 47.28 4.10
CA ASP A 468 24.24 48.01 3.46
C ASP A 468 24.61 49.45 3.03
N GLY A 469 25.85 49.66 2.59
CA GLY A 469 26.38 50.97 2.16
C GLY A 469 26.91 51.86 3.28
N GLU A 470 26.85 51.44 4.55
CA GLU A 470 27.44 52.13 5.69
C GLU A 470 28.81 51.54 6.07
N ARG A 471 29.82 52.38 6.31
CA ARG A 471 31.16 51.93 6.75
C ARG A 471 31.23 51.86 8.27
N LEU A 472 31.33 50.67 8.82
CA LEU A 472 31.38 50.38 10.25
C LEU A 472 32.77 49.87 10.66
N PRO A 473 33.40 50.40 11.73
CA PRO A 473 34.65 49.84 12.24
C PRO A 473 34.44 48.41 12.76
N ILE A 474 35.46 47.56 12.65
CA ILE A 474 35.43 46.20 13.22
C ILE A 474 36.42 46.06 14.37
N ASP A 475 36.08 45.23 15.36
CA ASP A 475 37.00 44.90 16.45
C ASP A 475 37.92 43.76 15.98
N VAL A 476 39.22 44.04 15.96
CA VAL A 476 40.25 43.08 15.58
C VAL A 476 41.11 42.82 16.80
N ARG A 477 41.09 41.59 17.31
CA ARG A 477 41.82 41.24 18.51
C ARG A 477 43.34 41.27 18.30
N PRO A 478 44.14 41.58 19.34
CA PRO A 478 45.58 41.64 19.24
C PRO A 478 46.19 40.35 18.66
N GLY A 479 47.17 40.50 17.77
CA GLY A 479 47.84 39.39 17.09
C GLY A 479 47.45 39.21 15.62
N ALA A 480 46.40 39.89 15.16
CA ALA A 480 46.08 40.01 13.75
C ALA A 480 46.85 41.16 13.08
N PHE A 481 47.18 41.01 11.80
CA PHE A 481 47.88 42.03 11.02
C PHE A 481 47.45 42.00 9.55
N ILE A 482 47.58 43.12 8.85
CA ILE A 482 47.25 43.19 7.42
C ILE A 482 48.52 42.99 6.59
N ARG A 483 48.45 42.11 5.58
CA ARG A 483 49.51 41.91 4.58
C ARG A 483 48.95 41.94 3.17
N GLU A 484 49.81 41.92 2.17
CA GLU A 484 49.40 41.73 0.77
C GLU A 484 48.91 40.29 0.53
N GLY A 485 47.71 40.14 -0.04
CA GLY A 485 47.10 38.88 -0.46
C GLY A 485 47.02 38.77 -1.99
N PRO A 486 46.15 37.89 -2.52
CA PRO A 486 45.97 37.70 -3.96
C PRO A 486 45.66 39.01 -4.67
N GLU A 487 46.18 39.17 -5.89
CA GLU A 487 45.93 40.34 -6.75
C GLU A 487 46.29 41.69 -6.07
N GLN A 488 47.28 41.69 -5.18
CA GLN A 488 47.74 42.88 -4.44
C GLN A 488 46.67 43.50 -3.52
N HIS A 489 45.62 42.75 -3.19
CA HIS A 489 44.61 43.19 -2.25
C HIS A 489 45.07 42.99 -0.80
N PRO A 490 44.75 43.91 0.14
CA PRO A 490 45.06 43.72 1.55
C PRO A 490 44.27 42.55 2.15
N ALA A 491 44.97 41.73 2.94
CA ALA A 491 44.46 40.56 3.63
C ALA A 491 44.66 40.68 5.14
N LEU A 492 43.62 40.35 5.90
CA LEU A 492 43.69 40.20 7.35
C LEU A 492 44.26 38.83 7.69
N MET A 493 45.44 38.83 8.29
CA MET A 493 46.08 37.62 8.81
C MET A 493 45.75 37.46 10.27
N LEU A 494 45.31 36.27 10.62
CA LEU A 494 44.94 35.86 11.96
C LEU A 494 45.96 34.84 12.48
N SER A 495 46.36 34.97 13.73
CA SER A 495 47.12 33.98 14.49
C SER A 495 46.20 33.01 15.22
N SER A 496 46.77 32.02 15.91
CA SER A 496 46.04 31.09 16.78
C SER A 496 45.38 31.73 18.01
N GLU A 497 45.54 33.03 18.22
CA GLU A 497 44.96 33.77 19.36
C GLU A 497 44.22 35.05 18.94
N SER A 498 44.09 35.32 17.64
CA SER A 498 43.45 36.54 17.13
C SER A 498 42.26 36.23 16.24
N TRP A 499 41.24 37.08 16.28
CA TRP A 499 40.05 37.02 15.43
C TRP A 499 39.53 38.42 15.14
N ALA A 500 38.63 38.54 14.18
CA ALA A 500 37.87 39.77 13.96
C ALA A 500 36.38 39.55 14.25
N GLU A 501 35.76 40.56 14.84
CA GLU A 501 34.34 40.61 15.16
C GLU A 501 33.66 41.63 14.24
N LEU A 502 32.73 41.11 13.44
CA LEU A 502 31.95 41.86 12.46
C LEU A 502 30.50 42.01 12.96
N PRO A 503 29.77 43.02 12.47
CA PRO A 503 28.34 43.16 12.73
C PRO A 503 27.55 41.90 12.37
N SER A 504 26.53 41.60 13.17
CA SER A 504 25.63 40.46 12.95
C SER A 504 24.81 40.65 11.67
N LEU A 505 24.74 39.60 10.85
CA LEU A 505 23.95 39.53 9.62
C LEU A 505 22.60 38.86 9.88
N ALA A 506 21.52 39.51 9.48
CA ALA A 506 20.16 39.00 9.68
C ALA A 506 19.73 38.02 8.58
N LEU A 507 20.52 36.97 8.32
CA LEU A 507 20.19 35.93 7.32
C LEU A 507 18.96 35.12 7.78
N GLU A 508 17.85 35.22 7.04
CA GLU A 508 16.61 34.48 7.30
C GLU A 508 16.61 33.11 6.64
N ASP A 509 15.77 32.22 7.18
CA ASP A 509 15.34 31.01 6.49
C ASP A 509 14.56 31.35 5.22
N GLY A 510 14.66 30.53 4.18
CA GLY A 510 14.00 30.78 2.90
C GLY A 510 14.72 31.79 1.98
N ALA A 511 15.65 32.60 2.49
CA ALA A 511 16.36 33.59 1.69
C ALA A 511 17.61 32.98 1.02
N PRO A 512 17.76 33.08 -0.31
CA PRO A 512 19.00 32.70 -0.95
C PRO A 512 20.12 33.70 -0.62
N PHE A 513 21.32 33.18 -0.33
CA PHE A 513 22.50 34.00 -0.06
C PHE A 513 23.77 33.31 -0.55
N SER A 514 24.84 34.09 -0.73
CA SER A 514 26.18 33.57 -1.08
C SER A 514 27.25 34.22 -0.21
N ILE A 515 28.27 33.43 0.14
CA ILE A 515 29.44 33.88 0.88
C ILE A 515 30.66 33.62 0.01
N ALA A 516 31.39 34.68 -0.34
CA ALA A 516 32.65 34.60 -1.05
C ALA A 516 33.78 35.14 -0.18
N LEU A 517 34.89 34.42 -0.08
CA LEU A 517 36.11 34.89 0.57
C LEU A 517 37.34 34.16 0.03
N TRP A 518 38.47 34.86 0.04
CA TRP A 518 39.76 34.20 -0.12
C TRP A 518 40.26 33.72 1.24
N VAL A 519 40.68 32.45 1.29
CA VAL A 519 41.21 31.81 2.48
C VAL A 519 42.64 31.39 2.22
N TYR A 520 43.56 31.82 3.08
CA TYR A 520 44.93 31.32 3.11
C TYR A 520 45.00 30.13 4.07
N GLN A 521 45.25 28.95 3.51
CA GLN A 521 45.36 27.72 4.28
C GLN A 521 46.75 27.67 4.96
N PRO A 522 46.85 27.67 6.31
CA PRO A 522 48.13 27.52 6.99
C PRO A 522 48.76 26.15 6.68
N GLU A 523 50.09 26.08 6.78
CA GLU A 523 50.87 24.85 6.57
C GLU A 523 50.55 23.77 7.61
N ASP A 524 50.28 24.19 8.84
CA ASP A 524 49.88 23.31 9.93
C ASP A 524 48.45 22.80 9.74
N GLU A 525 48.26 21.48 9.83
CA GLU A 525 46.94 20.86 9.78
C GLU A 525 46.24 21.01 11.14
N GLY A 526 44.99 21.50 11.12
CA GLY A 526 44.15 21.66 12.30
C GLY A 526 42.67 21.71 11.96
N ASN A 527 41.85 21.89 13.00
CA ASN A 527 40.40 22.09 12.89
C ASN A 527 40.06 23.52 13.26
N PHE A 528 39.66 24.30 12.27
CA PHE A 528 39.51 25.73 12.36
C PHE A 528 38.09 26.15 11.98
N VAL A 529 37.60 27.20 12.62
CA VAL A 529 36.42 27.95 12.14
C VAL A 529 36.96 29.18 11.41
N VAL A 530 36.70 29.24 10.10
CA VAL A 530 37.21 30.31 9.24
C VAL A 530 36.30 31.53 9.33
N ALA A 531 35.00 31.30 9.24
CA ALA A 531 33.97 32.31 9.28
C ALA A 531 32.69 31.68 9.84
N GLY A 532 31.96 32.40 10.68
CA GLY A 532 30.67 31.91 11.17
C GLY A 532 29.93 32.91 12.02
N GLN A 533 28.61 32.76 12.03
CA GLN A 533 27.71 33.46 12.92
C GLN A 533 26.71 32.43 13.42
N TYR A 534 26.90 31.97 14.66
CA TYR A 534 26.07 30.93 15.23
C TYR A 534 26.02 31.03 16.75
N ASP A 535 24.87 30.66 17.32
CA ASP A 535 24.64 30.64 18.77
C ASP A 535 24.79 29.21 19.30
N GLN A 536 25.85 28.97 20.09
CA GLN A 536 26.09 27.65 20.68
C GLN A 536 25.06 27.25 21.74
N GLU A 537 24.45 28.21 22.42
CA GLU A 537 23.42 27.95 23.44
C GLU A 537 22.10 27.55 22.78
N ASP A 538 21.84 28.11 21.60
CA ASP A 538 20.75 27.71 20.71
C ASP A 538 21.16 26.61 19.71
N GLY A 539 21.90 25.61 20.18
CA GLY A 539 22.19 24.39 19.40
C GLY A 539 23.04 24.63 18.15
N ALA A 540 23.88 25.66 18.15
CA ALA A 540 24.64 26.15 17.02
C ALA A 540 23.78 26.66 15.85
N ARG A 541 22.59 27.23 16.14
CA ARG A 541 21.73 27.92 15.16
C ARG A 541 22.52 29.01 14.45
N GLY A 542 22.41 29.07 13.12
CA GLY A 542 23.16 29.98 12.28
C GLY A 542 23.97 29.22 11.23
N TRP A 543 25.14 29.75 10.87
CA TRP A 543 25.98 29.15 9.83
C TRP A 543 27.46 29.17 10.22
N ALA A 544 28.19 28.18 9.73
CA ALA A 544 29.62 28.06 9.98
C ALA A 544 30.37 27.47 8.79
N MET A 545 31.51 28.07 8.50
CA MET A 545 32.51 27.58 7.56
C MET A 545 33.72 27.11 8.34
N THR A 546 34.02 25.81 8.24
CA THR A 546 35.08 25.17 9.01
C THR A 546 36.06 24.46 8.11
N ILE A 547 37.34 24.48 8.45
CA ILE A 547 38.36 23.68 7.80
C ILE A 547 38.86 22.64 8.78
N GLY A 548 38.78 21.36 8.41
CA GLY A 548 39.39 20.26 9.16
C GLY A 548 40.16 19.35 8.22
N SER A 549 41.40 18.98 8.56
CA SER A 549 42.27 18.19 7.65
C SER A 549 42.40 18.82 6.24
N ARG A 550 42.43 20.15 6.18
CA ARG A 550 42.40 20.96 4.93
C ARG A 550 41.17 20.73 4.05
N GLN A 551 40.08 20.21 4.60
CA GLN A 551 38.80 20.10 3.91
C GLN A 551 37.86 21.17 4.44
N LEU A 552 37.35 21.98 3.53
CA LEU A 552 36.35 22.99 3.83
C LEU A 552 34.98 22.33 3.99
N THR A 553 34.28 22.64 5.06
CA THR A 553 32.89 22.21 5.28
C THR A 553 32.06 23.45 5.54
N PHE A 554 30.86 23.47 4.97
CA PHE A 554 29.86 24.50 5.25
C PHE A 554 28.62 23.87 5.86
N ARG A 555 28.05 24.54 6.87
CA ARG A 555 26.85 24.12 7.56
C ARG A 555 25.92 25.29 7.80
N VAL A 556 24.63 25.07 7.62
CA VAL A 556 23.54 25.89 8.16
C VAL A 556 22.75 25.07 9.19
N THR A 557 22.30 25.72 10.25
CA THR A 557 21.58 25.12 11.37
C THR A 557 20.36 25.97 11.68
N GLY A 558 19.18 25.36 11.67
CA GLY A 558 17.91 26.01 11.96
C GLY A 558 17.38 25.67 13.35
N ASP A 559 16.06 25.65 13.46
CA ASP A 559 15.30 25.31 14.66
C ASP A 559 15.53 23.86 15.09
N ARG A 560 15.21 23.60 16.36
CA ARG A 560 15.24 22.25 16.95
C ARG A 560 14.04 21.45 16.49
N SER A 561 14.23 20.14 16.30
CA SER A 561 13.16 19.23 15.88
C SER A 561 12.03 19.12 16.90
N ALA A 562 12.32 19.41 18.17
CA ALA A 562 11.39 19.49 19.30
C ALA A 562 12.04 20.29 20.45
N PRO A 563 11.28 20.75 21.47
CA PRO A 563 11.84 21.37 22.67
C PRO A 563 12.88 20.45 23.33
N GLY A 564 14.13 20.92 23.46
CA GLY A 564 15.25 20.13 24.01
C GLY A 564 15.86 19.10 23.05
N GLY A 565 15.30 18.92 21.86
CA GLY A 565 15.84 18.05 20.80
C GLY A 565 17.07 18.65 20.08
N PRO A 566 17.72 17.88 19.20
CA PRO A 566 18.84 18.36 18.39
C PRO A 566 18.38 19.43 17.40
N ALA A 567 19.26 20.37 17.08
CA ALA A 567 19.04 21.33 16.01
C ALA A 567 19.05 20.64 14.63
N THR A 568 18.15 21.07 13.74
CA THR A 568 18.15 20.60 12.35
C THR A 568 19.25 21.31 11.57
N SER A 569 19.98 20.59 10.71
CA SER A 569 21.06 21.21 9.95
C SER A 569 21.26 20.57 8.58
N ALA A 570 21.68 21.40 7.62
CA ALA A 570 22.15 20.97 6.31
C ALA A 570 23.65 21.21 6.22
N ARG A 571 24.39 20.21 5.72
CA ARG A 571 25.86 20.25 5.68
C ARG A 571 26.41 19.73 4.36
N VAL A 572 27.37 20.43 3.80
CA VAL A 572 28.17 20.00 2.64
C VAL A 572 29.66 20.07 2.94
N GLY A 573 30.40 19.10 2.42
CA GLY A 573 31.86 19.08 2.41
C GLY A 573 32.38 18.29 1.20
N PRO A 574 33.66 18.42 0.84
CA PRO A 574 34.23 17.76 -0.33
C PRO A 574 34.26 16.24 -0.16
N ILE A 575 34.12 15.52 -1.28
CA ILE A 575 34.51 14.11 -1.35
C ILE A 575 36.03 14.02 -1.10
N ASN A 576 36.47 12.99 -0.36
CA ASN A 576 37.73 12.86 0.39
C ASN A 576 39.08 13.19 -0.31
N THR A 577 39.09 13.66 -1.56
CA THR A 577 40.27 13.98 -2.37
C THR A 577 40.53 15.48 -2.60
N LYS A 578 39.54 16.37 -2.44
CA LYS A 578 39.71 17.81 -2.75
C LYS A 578 40.21 18.63 -1.54
N ARG A 579 41.40 18.32 -1.00
CA ARG A 579 42.04 19.12 0.07
C ARG A 579 42.50 20.47 -0.45
N MET A 580 42.37 21.52 0.37
CA MET A 580 42.96 22.82 0.12
C MET A 580 44.49 22.73 0.12
N PRO A 581 45.17 23.47 -0.77
CA PRO A 581 46.63 23.45 -0.83
C PRO A 581 47.17 24.21 0.38
N ALA A 582 48.18 23.65 1.05
CA ALA A 582 48.81 24.30 2.18
C ALA A 582 49.69 25.47 1.69
N GLY A 583 49.69 26.58 2.43
CA GLY A 583 50.50 27.76 2.11
C GLY A 583 49.99 28.57 0.91
N GLU A 584 48.80 28.27 0.40
CA GLU A 584 48.23 28.91 -0.78
C GLU A 584 46.92 29.65 -0.46
N TRP A 585 46.67 30.70 -1.24
CA TRP A 585 45.39 31.37 -1.26
C TRP A 585 44.41 30.62 -2.14
N THR A 586 43.19 30.44 -1.64
CA THR A 586 42.11 29.79 -2.37
C THR A 586 40.86 30.66 -2.30
N HIS A 587 40.26 30.96 -3.45
CA HIS A 587 38.98 31.64 -3.51
C HIS A 587 37.88 30.63 -3.25
N ILE A 588 37.05 30.88 -2.23
CA ILE A 588 35.97 30.03 -1.80
C ILE A 588 34.66 30.77 -2.00
N VAL A 589 33.70 30.14 -2.66
CA VAL A 589 32.32 30.62 -2.72
C VAL A 589 31.39 29.51 -2.23
N VAL A 590 30.46 29.86 -1.35
CA VAL A 590 29.36 28.98 -0.96
C VAL A 590 28.05 29.66 -1.26
N THR A 591 27.10 28.93 -1.85
CA THR A 591 25.76 29.41 -2.16
C THR A 591 24.71 28.59 -1.43
N HIS A 592 23.67 29.24 -0.92
CA HIS A 592 22.47 28.64 -0.35
C HIS A 592 21.24 29.15 -1.13
N ASP A 593 20.40 28.26 -1.63
CA ASP A 593 19.25 28.62 -2.49
C ASP A 593 17.97 29.01 -1.72
N GLY A 594 17.99 28.91 -0.40
CA GLY A 594 16.84 29.20 0.48
C GLY A 594 16.04 27.97 0.90
N SER A 595 16.26 26.80 0.29
CA SER A 595 15.46 25.58 0.58
C SER A 595 15.67 25.01 1.99
N GLY A 596 16.79 25.32 2.64
CA GLY A 596 17.25 24.66 3.85
C GLY A 596 17.71 23.21 3.61
N GLU A 597 17.61 22.70 2.38
CA GLU A 597 18.01 21.34 2.02
C GLU A 597 19.49 21.30 1.62
N ARG A 598 20.15 20.17 1.90
CA ARG A 598 21.53 19.94 1.49
C ARG A 598 21.71 20.10 -0.03
N GLY A 599 20.71 19.72 -0.84
CA GLY A 599 20.74 19.88 -2.30
C GLY A 599 20.78 21.33 -2.76
N GLY A 600 20.36 22.27 -1.90
CA GLY A 600 20.39 23.71 -2.14
C GLY A 600 21.70 24.40 -1.74
N LEU A 601 22.66 23.66 -1.17
CA LEU A 601 24.00 24.14 -0.88
C LEU A 601 24.95 23.81 -2.04
N ARG A 602 25.81 24.76 -2.42
CA ARG A 602 26.92 24.53 -3.36
C ARG A 602 28.19 25.24 -2.91
N MET A 603 29.33 24.61 -3.18
CA MET A 603 30.67 25.11 -2.89
C MET A 603 31.50 25.18 -4.17
N TYR A 604 32.23 26.28 -4.32
CA TYR A 604 33.14 26.53 -5.42
C TYR A 604 34.52 26.87 -4.86
N ARG A 605 35.56 26.39 -5.55
CA ARG A 605 36.96 26.61 -5.25
C ARG A 605 37.66 27.15 -6.50
N ASN A 606 38.22 28.36 -6.42
CA ASN A 606 38.85 29.04 -7.55
C ASN A 606 37.95 29.05 -8.81
N GLY A 607 36.64 29.22 -8.61
CA GLY A 607 35.64 29.21 -9.67
C GLY A 607 35.13 27.81 -10.08
N GLU A 608 35.76 26.73 -9.66
CA GLU A 608 35.34 25.36 -9.98
C GLU A 608 34.39 24.76 -8.94
N VAL A 609 33.35 24.04 -9.37
CA VAL A 609 32.44 23.31 -8.47
C VAL A 609 33.21 22.24 -7.69
N VAL A 610 33.04 22.26 -6.36
CA VAL A 610 33.50 21.20 -5.47
C VAL A 610 32.46 20.10 -5.48
N GLU A 611 32.87 18.85 -5.70
CA GLU A 611 31.95 17.71 -5.56
C GLU A 611 31.70 17.46 -4.08
N GLU A 612 30.44 17.48 -3.69
CA GLU A 612 30.02 17.48 -2.29
C GLU A 612 29.47 16.11 -1.86
N GLN A 613 29.77 15.75 -0.62
CA GLN A 613 29.14 14.66 0.10
C GLN A 613 28.44 15.18 1.35
N GLY A 614 27.50 14.38 1.86
CA GLY A 614 26.81 14.64 3.11
C GLY A 614 26.11 13.40 3.62
N SER A 615 25.55 13.51 4.82
CA SER A 615 24.80 12.44 5.48
C SER A 615 23.31 12.78 5.45
N GLU A 616 22.44 11.78 5.38
CA GLU A 616 21.00 11.95 5.56
C GLU A 616 20.66 12.54 6.94
N PHE A 617 21.55 12.37 7.93
CA PHE A 617 21.45 13.02 9.22
C PHE A 617 21.55 14.56 9.16
N PHE A 618 22.23 15.09 8.14
CA PHE A 618 22.42 16.53 7.91
C PHE A 618 21.82 16.95 6.55
N ALA A 619 20.63 16.43 6.25
CA ALA A 619 19.97 16.66 4.98
C ALA A 619 19.18 17.97 4.93
N LYS A 620 18.74 18.50 6.07
CA LYS A 620 17.82 19.64 6.12
C LYS A 620 17.95 20.46 7.40
N ALA A 621 18.06 21.78 7.23
CA ALA A 621 17.78 22.79 8.25
C ALA A 621 16.32 23.24 8.10
N VAL A 622 15.62 23.41 9.21
CA VAL A 622 14.21 23.82 9.27
C VAL A 622 14.12 25.07 10.12
N GLY A 623 13.37 26.07 9.66
CA GLY A 623 13.13 27.27 10.46
C GLY A 623 14.35 28.21 10.50
N SER A 624 14.31 29.18 11.42
CA SER A 624 15.15 30.38 11.33
C SER A 624 16.66 30.09 11.49
N LEU A 625 17.47 30.65 10.58
CA LEU A 625 18.93 30.70 10.73
C LEU A 625 19.41 31.90 11.57
N ARG A 626 18.50 32.79 12.00
CA ARG A 626 18.88 34.04 12.68
C ARG A 626 19.43 33.80 14.07
N THR A 627 20.48 34.56 14.37
CA THR A 627 21.09 34.69 15.70
C THR A 627 21.51 36.16 15.90
N ASN A 628 21.57 36.60 17.15
CA ASN A 628 22.10 37.92 17.53
C ASN A 628 23.62 37.89 17.80
N GLU A 629 24.26 36.74 17.65
CA GLU A 629 25.71 36.61 17.80
C GLU A 629 26.44 37.45 16.74
N PRO A 630 27.61 38.02 17.08
CA PRO A 630 28.48 38.66 16.11
C PRO A 630 28.93 37.68 15.02
N PHE A 631 29.22 38.21 13.83
CA PHE A 631 29.90 37.43 12.80
C PHE A 631 31.40 37.41 13.12
N TYR A 632 31.94 36.23 13.41
CA TYR A 632 33.36 36.05 13.66
C TYR A 632 34.13 35.60 12.41
N LEU A 633 35.29 36.23 12.19
CA LEU A 633 36.35 35.73 11.31
C LEU A 633 37.48 35.14 12.15
N GLY A 634 37.77 33.86 11.93
CA GLY A 634 38.84 33.10 12.56
C GLY A 634 38.66 32.76 14.03
N ARG A 635 37.44 32.87 14.55
CA ARG A 635 37.03 32.30 15.84
C ARG A 635 35.78 31.45 15.66
N GLY A 636 35.74 30.34 16.38
CA GLY A 636 34.51 29.62 16.63
C GLY A 636 34.52 28.97 18.00
N GLU A 637 33.34 28.86 18.59
CA GLU A 637 33.16 28.14 19.83
C GLU A 637 33.00 26.65 19.56
N GLY A 638 33.62 25.82 20.38
CA GLY A 638 33.54 24.37 20.34
C GLY A 638 33.47 23.77 21.74
N VAL A 639 33.38 22.44 21.78
CA VAL A 639 33.44 21.66 23.02
C VAL A 639 34.62 20.71 22.89
N ASP A 640 35.47 20.68 23.92
CA ASP A 640 36.64 19.81 23.97
C ASP A 640 36.25 18.34 24.24
N ARG A 641 37.23 17.45 24.36
CA ARG A 641 36.97 16.03 24.65
C ARG A 641 36.43 15.77 26.06
N ALA A 642 36.55 16.73 26.97
CA ALA A 642 36.05 16.66 28.35
C ALA A 642 34.64 17.26 28.51
N GLY A 643 34.09 17.87 27.45
CA GLY A 643 32.78 18.53 27.50
C GLY A 643 32.86 20.00 27.91
N GLU A 644 34.05 20.57 28.04
CA GLU A 644 34.26 21.96 28.41
C GLU A 644 34.30 22.86 27.17
N ARG A 645 33.86 24.12 27.31
CA ARG A 645 33.85 25.09 26.22
C ARG A 645 35.28 25.48 25.87
N GLU A 646 35.64 25.38 24.60
CA GLU A 646 36.91 25.83 24.06
C GLU A 646 36.69 26.79 22.89
N ASN A 647 37.49 27.86 22.81
CA ASN A 647 37.57 28.66 21.59
C ASN A 647 38.54 27.98 20.62
N ARG A 648 38.09 27.78 19.38
CA ARG A 648 38.92 27.33 18.26
C ARG A 648 39.26 28.53 17.39
N HIS A 649 40.55 28.73 17.16
CA HIS A 649 41.07 29.88 16.43
C HIS A 649 41.72 29.45 15.13
N PHE A 650 41.54 30.25 14.07
CA PHE A 650 42.15 30.02 12.77
C PHE A 650 43.42 30.87 12.62
N GLY A 651 44.59 30.22 12.62
CA GLY A 651 45.88 30.86 12.37
C GLY A 651 46.20 31.07 10.89
N GLY A 652 45.22 31.51 10.09
CA GLY A 652 45.34 31.70 8.63
C GLY A 652 45.01 33.12 8.18
N GLY A 653 44.81 33.32 6.88
CA GLY A 653 44.51 34.63 6.29
C GLY A 653 43.14 34.70 5.63
N VAL A 654 42.48 35.86 5.71
CA VAL A 654 41.22 36.16 5.03
C VAL A 654 41.36 37.51 4.28
N LEU A 655 41.00 37.58 3.00
CA LEU A 655 41.20 38.77 2.16
C LEU A 655 40.00 39.73 2.17
N ARG A 656 40.28 41.01 1.87
CA ARG A 656 39.36 41.97 1.22
C ARG A 656 38.57 41.31 0.08
N THR A 657 37.25 41.36 0.14
CA THR A 657 36.39 40.99 -0.99
C THR A 657 36.15 42.21 -1.88
N SER A 658 37.03 42.46 -2.85
CA SER A 658 36.62 43.26 -4.01
C SER A 658 35.71 42.36 -4.85
N ALA A 659 34.41 42.65 -4.84
CA ALA A 659 33.34 41.97 -5.58
C ALA A 659 32.64 40.80 -4.86
N CYS A 660 31.35 41.05 -4.61
CA CYS A 660 30.28 40.11 -4.32
C CYS A 660 30.34 39.35 -2.97
N LEU A 661 29.83 39.98 -1.92
CA LEU A 661 28.61 39.38 -1.39
C LEU A 661 27.60 39.52 -2.56
N ILE A 662 27.35 38.45 -3.31
CA ILE A 662 26.13 38.48 -4.10
C ILE A 662 25.03 38.58 -3.05
N GLY A 663 24.19 39.57 -3.28
CA GLY A 663 22.96 39.84 -2.56
C GLY A 663 22.38 38.58 -1.99
N CYS A 664 21.75 38.78 -0.85
CA CYS A 664 20.30 38.67 -0.91
C CYS A 664 19.81 39.24 -2.25
N LEU A 665 19.81 38.43 -3.32
CA LEU A 665 18.93 38.62 -4.44
C LEU A 665 17.58 38.43 -3.80
N ARG A 666 17.03 39.53 -3.26
CA ARG A 666 15.65 39.61 -2.83
C ARG A 666 14.86 39.56 -4.12
N TRP A 667 14.68 38.36 -4.65
CA TRP A 667 13.82 38.10 -5.78
C TRP A 667 12.43 38.57 -5.36
N LYS A 668 12.04 39.78 -5.77
CA LYS A 668 10.67 40.30 -5.60
C LYS A 668 9.63 39.50 -6.40
N ARG A 669 10.01 38.37 -7.00
CA ARG A 669 9.15 37.42 -7.69
C ARG A 669 9.58 35.98 -7.35
N PRO A 670 8.71 35.14 -6.79
CA PRO A 670 9.03 33.74 -6.57
C PRO A 670 9.24 33.05 -7.93
N GLY A 671 10.33 32.28 -8.09
CA GLY A 671 10.41 31.28 -9.18
C GLY A 671 11.64 31.24 -10.09
N TRP A 672 12.79 31.84 -9.76
CA TRP A 672 14.00 31.71 -10.59
C TRP A 672 15.19 31.29 -9.74
N SER A 673 15.58 30.02 -9.85
CA SER A 673 16.86 29.50 -9.37
C SER A 673 17.85 29.43 -10.55
N LEU A 674 19.14 29.64 -10.27
CA LEU A 674 20.22 29.27 -11.18
C LEU A 674 20.35 27.74 -11.16
N SER A 675 19.40 27.05 -11.79
CA SER A 675 19.37 25.60 -11.96
C SER A 675 19.92 25.23 -13.35
N GLY A 676 21.15 25.67 -13.62
CA GLY A 676 21.87 25.38 -14.86
C GLY A 676 22.93 24.27 -14.73
N VAL A 677 22.80 23.33 -13.79
CA VAL A 677 23.49 22.03 -13.82
C VAL A 677 22.60 21.01 -13.09
N ARG A 678 21.69 20.34 -13.82
CA ARG A 678 21.05 19.12 -13.30
C ARG A 678 22.03 17.96 -13.42
N CYS A 679 22.58 17.50 -12.30
CA CYS A 679 22.99 16.11 -12.17
C CYS A 679 21.72 15.25 -12.27
N ARG A 680 21.55 14.52 -13.38
CA ARG A 680 20.57 13.43 -13.46
C ARG A 680 20.94 12.39 -12.41
N THR A 681 20.14 12.27 -11.35
CA THR A 681 20.09 11.03 -10.58
C THR A 681 19.69 9.89 -11.54
N PRO A 682 20.46 8.79 -11.62
CA PRO A 682 20.04 7.65 -12.41
C PRO A 682 18.77 7.08 -11.77
N ARG A 683 17.64 7.14 -12.48
CA ARG A 683 16.54 6.20 -12.23
C ARG A 683 17.14 4.80 -12.37
N LYS A 684 17.16 4.04 -11.27
CA LYS A 684 17.41 2.60 -11.30
C LYS A 684 16.49 1.98 -12.36
N ASN A 685 17.08 1.13 -13.20
CA ASN A 685 16.49 0.33 -14.28
C ASN A 685 16.70 0.88 -15.70
N ARG A 686 17.93 0.69 -16.21
CA ARG A 686 18.23 0.07 -17.52
C ARG A 686 19.75 -0.11 -17.68
N LEU A 687 20.21 -1.35 -17.77
CA LEU A 687 21.52 -1.69 -18.30
C LEU A 687 21.66 -1.12 -19.71
N LYS A 688 22.64 -0.24 -19.93
CA LYS A 688 23.34 -0.06 -21.22
C LYS A 688 24.68 0.64 -20.99
N ILE A 689 25.74 -0.11 -21.30
CA ILE A 689 27.15 0.29 -21.35
C ILE A 689 27.32 1.34 -22.45
N TRP A 690 27.82 2.54 -22.16
CA TRP A 690 28.49 3.44 -23.11
C TRP A 690 29.56 4.28 -22.39
N GLU A 691 30.75 4.32 -22.99
CA GLU A 691 31.97 4.98 -22.50
C GLU A 691 31.85 6.52 -22.47
N PRO A 692 32.61 7.22 -21.59
CA PRO A 692 32.59 8.67 -21.52
C PRO A 692 33.48 9.28 -22.62
N THR A 693 32.89 10.11 -23.48
CA THR A 693 33.64 11.03 -24.35
C THR A 693 33.30 12.48 -23.98
N SER A 694 34.35 13.31 -24.07
CA SER A 694 34.46 14.76 -23.82
C SER A 694 34.23 15.28 -22.40
N VAL A 695 35.34 15.39 -21.67
CA VAL A 695 35.57 16.35 -20.58
C VAL A 695 35.93 17.69 -21.25
N GLU A 696 35.05 18.69 -21.19
CA GLU A 696 35.40 20.07 -21.55
C GLU A 696 35.69 20.89 -20.29
N ARG A 697 36.82 21.60 -20.38
CA ARG A 697 37.53 22.29 -19.32
C ARG A 697 36.88 23.65 -19.07
N CYS A 698 36.52 23.96 -17.82
CA CYS A 698 36.45 25.35 -17.39
C CYS A 698 37.88 25.83 -17.12
N VAL A 699 38.38 26.70 -18.00
CA VAL A 699 39.63 27.43 -17.80
C VAL A 699 39.27 28.74 -17.09
N CYS A 700 39.53 28.80 -15.79
CA CYS A 700 39.68 30.06 -15.08
C CYS A 700 41.12 30.53 -15.30
N ASP A 701 41.33 31.50 -16.20
CA ASP A 701 42.59 32.24 -16.23
C ASP A 701 42.58 33.27 -15.09
N THR A 702 43.74 33.32 -14.45
CA THR A 702 44.21 34.10 -13.28
C THR A 702 43.67 35.49 -13.09
#